data_AF-A0A143ZHH6-F1
#
_entry.id   AF-A0A143ZHH6-F1
#
_cell.length_a   1.000
_cell.length_b   1.000
_cell.length_c   1.000
_cell.angle_alpha   90.00
_cell.angle_beta   90.00
_cell.angle_gamma   90.00
#
_symmetry.space_group_name_H-M   'P 1'
#
loop_
_entity.id
_entity.type
_entity.pdbx_description
1 polymer ?
#
loop_
_entity_poly.entity_id
_entity_poly.type
_entity_poly.pdbx_seq_one_letter_code
_entity_poly.pdbx_strand_id
1 'polypeptide(L)'
;MDMNEIKEIFFQECEEQLAELESGLLRLNDGDRDPETVNAVFRAVHSIKGGAGAFGLDDLVSFAHVFETTLDCVRSNKLEPTQEVLKVMLKSADVLADLTNCARDGGSVDEARSKQLIRELEALAHGTPLPGAADAPVKAFAKPAAAKPAPATAAPAPAAPNDEGFMPVAFSFDDFDPDAVPVEVPTFEISFKPNADLYRKGNEATLLLRDLSRLGEMSILCDMDSLPSLDGLNPEDAYFSWKISLRTDKGEDAIRGVFEFAEWDCELSVAELAEGEQPVAVEGDAPMQAVPFDLSILDEEPEHPLGVVEEEEQIAAGEREATITALETVSNVLNLASAAAKVADAKQAPAANAASAQQAAAAGQTIRVDLDRVDRLINLVGELVINQAMLSQSVIENDANGTSSINMGLEELQQLTREIQDSVMAIRAQPVKPVFQRMARTVREIADITGKSVRLVTEGENTEVDKTVIDKLAEPLTHMIRNAVDHGLEMPEKRIALGKNPEGTVRLTAKHRSGRIIIELADDGAGINRERVRQKAIDNDLIAADANLSDEEIDNLIFHAGFSTAEKVSDLSGRGVGMDVVKRSIQALGGRINISSKPGQGSVFTMSLPLTLAVLDGMVVTVASQTLVVPLTAIVETLQPDAASIHSFGATQRLISIRNSFCPLVDVGRILNFRATQANPVEGVALLVESEGGGQRALMVDAIQGQRQVVIKSLEANYTHVPGIAAATILGDGRVALILDVDAVVAASRGQPLRLESALSAVG
;
A
#
# COMPACT_ATOMS: atom_id res chain seq x y z
N MET A 1 3.17 6.62 32.54
CA MET A 1 2.11 6.61 31.53
C MET A 1 0.88 7.22 32.17
N ASP A 2 0.31 8.23 31.52
CA ASP A 2 -0.98 8.81 31.88
C ASP A 2 -2.10 7.77 31.66
N MET A 3 -3.18 7.81 32.44
CA MET A 3 -4.29 6.86 32.31
C MET A 3 -4.92 6.91 30.91
N ASN A 4 -4.90 8.08 30.27
CA ASN A 4 -5.35 8.26 28.88
C ASN A 4 -4.43 7.54 27.87
N GLU A 5 -3.10 7.60 28.06
CA GLU A 5 -2.15 6.89 27.18
C GLU A 5 -2.34 5.37 27.25
N ILE A 6 -2.58 4.82 28.45
CA ILE A 6 -2.83 3.38 28.62
C ILE A 6 -4.16 2.98 27.97
N LYS A 7 -5.19 3.85 28.04
CA LYS A 7 -6.48 3.61 27.40
C LYS A 7 -6.37 3.65 25.86
N GLU A 8 -5.57 4.55 25.31
CA GLU A 8 -5.30 4.59 23.86
C GLU A 8 -4.57 3.33 23.38
N ILE A 9 -3.57 2.85 24.13
CA ILE A 9 -2.87 1.59 23.82
C ILE A 9 -3.86 0.44 23.79
N PHE A 10 -4.75 0.33 24.78
CA PHE A 10 -5.79 -0.71 24.81
C PHE A 10 -6.71 -0.67 23.59
N PHE A 11 -7.15 0.50 23.14
CA PHE A 11 -8.01 0.58 21.94
C PHE A 11 -7.26 0.21 20.67
N GLN A 12 -5.97 0.54 20.59
CA GLN A 12 -5.13 0.12 19.47
C GLN A 12 -4.94 -1.40 19.46
N GLU A 13 -4.69 -2.02 20.62
CA GLU A 13 -4.68 -3.49 20.75
C GLU A 13 -6.04 -4.08 20.34
N CYS A 14 -7.15 -3.47 20.72
CA CYS A 14 -8.47 -3.93 20.28
C CYS A 14 -8.64 -3.89 18.76
N GLU A 15 -8.11 -2.86 18.07
CA GLU A 15 -8.14 -2.81 16.60
C GLU A 15 -7.35 -3.96 15.97
N GLU A 16 -6.18 -4.29 16.52
CA GLU A 16 -5.37 -5.43 16.08
C GLU A 16 -6.11 -6.76 16.29
N GLN A 17 -6.69 -6.96 17.48
CA GLN A 17 -7.46 -8.17 17.80
C GLN A 17 -8.72 -8.29 16.94
N LEU A 18 -9.43 -7.19 16.66
CA LEU A 18 -10.59 -7.18 15.76
C LEU A 18 -10.21 -7.54 14.33
N ALA A 19 -9.05 -7.08 13.85
CA ALA A 19 -8.54 -7.44 12.53
C ALA A 19 -8.16 -8.94 12.44
N GLU A 20 -7.56 -9.51 13.49
CA GLU A 20 -7.26 -10.94 13.58
C GLU A 20 -8.54 -11.78 13.63
N LEU A 21 -9.52 -11.36 14.42
CA LEU A 21 -10.85 -11.96 14.51
C LEU A 21 -11.55 -12.01 13.15
N GLU A 22 -11.64 -10.88 12.43
CA GLU A 22 -12.31 -10.82 11.13
C GLU A 22 -11.58 -11.67 10.09
N SER A 23 -10.26 -11.58 10.03
CA SER A 23 -9.45 -12.39 9.11
C SER A 23 -9.62 -13.88 9.35
N GLY A 24 -9.65 -14.31 10.62
CA GLY A 24 -9.86 -15.70 10.98
C GLY A 24 -11.27 -16.19 10.63
N LEU A 25 -12.31 -15.40 10.91
CA LEU A 25 -13.69 -15.74 10.54
C LEU A 25 -13.90 -15.84 9.02
N LEU A 26 -13.25 -14.98 8.24
CA LEU A 26 -13.29 -15.04 6.77
C LEU A 26 -12.62 -16.32 6.23
N ARG A 27 -11.46 -16.71 6.77
CA ARG A 27 -10.80 -17.97 6.42
C ARG A 27 -11.70 -19.17 6.71
N LEU A 28 -12.33 -19.20 7.90
CA LEU A 28 -13.30 -20.25 8.25
C LEU A 28 -14.49 -20.27 7.28
N ASN A 29 -14.91 -19.10 6.78
CA ASN A 29 -15.99 -18.99 5.80
C ASN A 29 -15.61 -19.51 4.42
N ASP A 30 -14.35 -19.35 4.01
CA ASP A 30 -13.80 -19.90 2.77
C ASP A 30 -13.50 -21.41 2.83
N GLY A 31 -13.82 -22.06 3.95
CA GLY A 31 -13.70 -23.50 4.12
C GLY A 31 -12.46 -23.96 4.88
N ASP A 32 -11.66 -23.02 5.41
CA ASP A 32 -10.61 -23.37 6.37
C ASP A 32 -11.25 -23.98 7.63
N ARG A 33 -10.65 -25.06 8.12
CA ARG A 33 -11.08 -25.81 9.31
C ARG A 33 -9.92 -26.08 10.24
N ASP A 34 -8.79 -25.39 10.03
CA ASP A 34 -7.61 -25.50 10.88
C ASP A 34 -7.94 -25.11 12.33
N PRO A 35 -7.69 -26.00 13.31
CA PRO A 35 -7.81 -25.67 14.73
C PRO A 35 -7.02 -24.44 15.15
N GLU A 36 -5.90 -24.12 14.49
CA GLU A 36 -5.12 -22.92 14.80
C GLU A 36 -5.90 -21.63 14.49
N THR A 37 -6.62 -21.59 13.36
CA THR A 37 -7.48 -20.47 12.98
C THR A 37 -8.60 -20.25 14.00
N VAL A 38 -9.24 -21.33 14.48
CA VAL A 38 -10.29 -21.25 15.52
C VAL A 38 -9.71 -20.73 16.84
N ASN A 39 -8.50 -21.18 17.21
CA ASN A 39 -7.82 -20.73 18.42
C ASN A 39 -7.37 -19.26 18.35
N ALA A 40 -6.95 -18.77 17.17
CA ALA A 40 -6.64 -17.37 16.94
C ALA A 40 -7.88 -16.48 17.15
N VAL A 41 -8.99 -16.81 16.48
CA VAL A 41 -10.29 -16.13 16.62
C VAL A 41 -10.77 -16.08 18.09
N PHE A 42 -10.64 -17.19 18.82
CA PHE A 42 -11.00 -17.24 20.24
C PHE A 42 -10.10 -16.33 21.10
N ARG A 43 -8.77 -16.38 20.89
CA ARG A 43 -7.80 -15.54 21.63
C ARG A 43 -8.08 -14.05 21.43
N ALA A 44 -8.47 -13.64 20.23
CA ALA A 44 -8.80 -12.25 19.94
C ALA A 44 -9.96 -11.74 20.80
N VAL A 45 -11.08 -12.47 20.83
CA VAL A 45 -12.24 -12.09 21.65
C VAL A 45 -11.91 -12.14 23.15
N HIS A 46 -11.15 -13.15 23.57
CA HIS A 46 -10.72 -13.29 24.97
C HIS A 46 -9.85 -12.11 25.44
N SER A 47 -8.92 -11.67 24.58
CA SER A 47 -8.04 -10.53 24.85
C SER A 47 -8.84 -9.22 24.97
N ILE A 48 -9.76 -8.97 24.03
CA ILE A 48 -10.64 -7.79 24.06
C ILE A 48 -11.48 -7.76 25.35
N LYS A 49 -12.08 -8.90 25.75
CA LYS A 49 -12.82 -9.00 27.01
C LYS A 49 -11.93 -8.70 28.23
N GLY A 50 -10.73 -9.29 28.26
CA GLY A 50 -9.77 -9.11 29.36
C GLY A 50 -9.37 -7.64 29.55
N GLY A 51 -9.00 -6.98 28.45
CA GLY A 51 -8.66 -5.55 28.47
C GLY A 51 -9.87 -4.67 28.81
N ALA A 52 -11.03 -4.93 28.22
CA ALA A 52 -12.26 -4.18 28.50
C ALA A 52 -12.66 -4.25 29.99
N GLY A 53 -12.46 -5.40 30.64
CA GLY A 53 -12.69 -5.58 32.07
C GLY A 53 -11.77 -4.75 32.95
N ALA A 54 -10.53 -4.51 32.54
CA ALA A 54 -9.58 -3.67 33.26
C ALA A 54 -9.96 -2.18 33.26
N PHE A 55 -10.66 -1.72 32.21
CA PHE A 55 -11.11 -0.33 32.07
C PHE A 55 -12.58 -0.09 32.43
N GLY A 56 -13.31 -1.12 32.88
CA GLY A 56 -14.72 -1.00 33.30
C GLY A 56 -15.68 -0.74 32.14
N LEU A 57 -15.40 -1.29 30.95
CA LEU A 57 -16.25 -1.15 29.76
C LEU A 57 -17.33 -2.25 29.74
N ASP A 58 -18.35 -2.12 30.60
CA ASP A 58 -19.30 -3.19 30.91
C ASP A 58 -20.09 -3.73 29.70
N ASP A 59 -20.51 -2.86 28.78
CA ASP A 59 -21.24 -3.26 27.57
C ASP A 59 -20.35 -4.11 26.64
N LEU A 60 -19.08 -3.73 26.51
CA LEU A 60 -18.09 -4.44 25.70
C LEU A 60 -17.75 -5.81 26.32
N VAL A 61 -17.55 -5.85 27.65
CA VAL A 61 -17.32 -7.10 28.39
C VAL A 61 -18.50 -8.06 28.25
N SER A 62 -19.72 -7.54 28.41
CA SER A 62 -20.94 -8.35 28.37
C SER A 62 -21.14 -9.00 27.00
N PHE A 63 -20.96 -8.23 25.93
CA PHE A 63 -21.08 -8.75 24.57
C PHE A 63 -19.95 -9.73 24.23
N ALA A 64 -18.69 -9.38 24.55
CA ALA A 64 -17.54 -10.23 24.28
C ALA A 64 -17.63 -11.59 24.98
N HIS A 65 -18.17 -11.64 26.20
CA HIS A 65 -18.37 -12.89 26.94
C HIS A 65 -19.34 -13.85 26.24
N VAL A 66 -20.48 -13.35 25.74
CA VAL A 66 -21.45 -14.19 25.00
C VAL A 66 -20.82 -14.71 23.70
N PHE A 67 -20.08 -13.85 23.02
CA PHE A 67 -19.39 -14.23 21.79
C PHE A 67 -18.29 -15.28 22.03
N GLU A 68 -17.46 -15.08 23.05
CA GLU A 68 -16.44 -16.04 23.48
C GLU A 68 -17.03 -17.39 23.85
N THR A 69 -18.17 -17.43 24.54
CA THR A 69 -18.86 -18.67 24.90
C THR A 69 -19.30 -19.45 23.67
N THR A 70 -19.76 -18.73 22.64
CA THR A 70 -20.17 -19.35 21.37
C THR A 70 -18.95 -19.87 20.59
N LEU A 71 -17.86 -19.10 20.57
CA LEU A 71 -16.58 -19.53 19.98
C LEU A 71 -15.96 -20.72 20.71
N ASP A 72 -16.14 -20.83 22.03
CA ASP A 72 -15.69 -21.99 22.80
C ASP A 72 -16.45 -23.27 22.42
N CYS A 73 -17.72 -23.15 22.02
CA CYS A 73 -18.48 -24.27 21.48
C CYS A 73 -17.91 -24.75 20.14
N VAL A 74 -17.47 -23.84 19.27
CA VAL A 74 -16.77 -24.19 18.01
C VAL A 74 -15.41 -24.82 18.32
N ARG A 75 -14.62 -24.21 19.20
CA ARG A 75 -13.31 -24.70 19.62
C ARG A 75 -13.37 -26.10 20.25
N SER A 76 -14.43 -26.38 21.00
CA SER A 76 -14.67 -27.68 21.64
C SER A 76 -15.34 -28.71 20.72
N ASN A 77 -15.50 -28.43 19.42
CA ASN A 77 -16.24 -29.25 18.45
C ASN A 77 -17.70 -29.57 18.85
N LYS A 78 -18.32 -28.71 19.67
CA LYS A 78 -19.75 -28.81 20.05
C LYS A 78 -20.67 -28.10 19.07
N LEU A 79 -20.14 -27.13 18.33
CA LEU A 79 -20.83 -26.37 17.29
C LEU A 79 -20.02 -26.43 16.00
N GLU A 80 -20.61 -26.95 14.92
CA GLU A 80 -19.95 -26.98 13.63
C GLU A 80 -19.99 -25.59 12.97
N PRO A 81 -18.87 -25.06 12.43
CA PRO A 81 -18.81 -23.74 11.81
C PRO A 81 -19.46 -23.75 10.41
N THR A 82 -20.78 -23.94 10.36
CA THR A 82 -21.56 -23.87 9.13
C THR A 82 -21.65 -22.42 8.62
N GLN A 83 -22.04 -22.23 7.36
CA GLN A 83 -22.24 -20.90 6.76
C GLN A 83 -23.22 -20.03 7.58
N GLU A 84 -24.26 -20.62 8.17
CA GLU A 84 -25.20 -19.88 9.04
C GLU A 84 -24.54 -19.43 10.34
N VAL A 85 -23.73 -20.30 10.97
CA VAL A 85 -22.99 -19.98 12.19
C VAL A 85 -21.98 -18.87 11.93
N LEU A 86 -21.17 -18.99 10.87
CA LEU A 86 -20.15 -18.02 10.51
C LEU A 86 -20.75 -16.66 10.12
N LYS A 87 -21.93 -16.65 9.49
CA LYS A 87 -22.68 -15.41 9.23
C LYS A 87 -23.03 -14.67 10.53
N VAL A 88 -23.51 -15.39 11.56
CA VAL A 88 -23.82 -14.79 12.87
C VAL A 88 -22.54 -14.31 13.56
N MET A 89 -21.44 -15.08 13.48
CA MET A 89 -20.15 -14.69 14.06
C MET A 89 -19.56 -13.44 13.41
N LEU A 90 -19.61 -13.33 12.08
CA LEU A 90 -19.17 -12.15 11.34
C LEU A 90 -20.00 -10.91 11.72
N LYS A 91 -21.33 -11.04 11.84
CA LYS A 91 -22.20 -9.96 12.34
C LYS A 91 -21.89 -9.58 13.80
N SER A 92 -21.49 -10.56 14.61
CA SER A 92 -21.10 -10.34 16.00
C SER A 92 -19.76 -9.62 16.12
N ALA A 93 -18.79 -9.93 15.24
CA ALA A 93 -17.53 -9.19 15.13
C ALA A 93 -17.78 -7.71 14.76
N ASP A 94 -18.73 -7.43 13.86
CA ASP A 94 -19.09 -6.04 13.52
C ASP A 94 -19.65 -5.27 14.73
N VAL A 95 -20.52 -5.90 15.53
CA VAL A 95 -21.06 -5.27 16.76
C VAL A 95 -19.99 -5.11 17.83
N LEU A 96 -19.08 -6.08 17.97
CA LEU A 96 -17.94 -5.96 18.88
C LEU A 96 -17.07 -4.75 18.50
N ALA A 97 -16.81 -4.55 17.21
CA ALA A 97 -16.09 -3.37 16.70
C ALA A 97 -16.85 -2.06 16.98
N ASP A 98 -18.17 -2.04 16.80
CA ASP A 98 -19.00 -0.86 17.11
C ASP A 98 -18.96 -0.49 18.59
N LEU A 99 -19.02 -1.48 19.48
CA LEU A 99 -18.92 -1.27 20.92
C LEU A 99 -17.53 -0.73 21.31
N THR A 100 -16.45 -1.25 20.72
CA THR A 100 -15.09 -0.75 20.91
C THR A 100 -14.97 0.71 20.46
N ASN A 101 -15.48 1.04 19.27
CA ASN A 101 -15.45 2.42 18.75
C ASN A 101 -16.28 3.38 19.61
N CYS A 102 -17.48 2.98 20.05
CA CYS A 102 -18.29 3.78 20.98
C CYS A 102 -17.59 4.02 22.32
N ALA A 103 -16.88 3.01 22.84
CA ALA A 103 -16.11 3.15 24.08
C ALA A 103 -14.91 4.09 23.96
N ARG A 104 -14.33 4.23 22.75
CA ARG A 104 -13.22 5.14 22.45
C ARG A 104 -13.69 6.57 22.19
N ASP A 105 -14.56 6.74 21.19
CA ASP A 105 -14.89 8.03 20.58
C ASP A 105 -16.18 8.64 21.17
N GLY A 106 -16.93 7.87 21.96
CA GLY A 106 -18.29 8.19 22.38
C GLY A 106 -19.30 7.91 21.27
N GLY A 107 -20.56 7.69 21.64
CA GLY A 107 -21.64 7.41 20.69
C GLY A 107 -22.70 6.48 21.28
N SER A 108 -23.60 5.99 20.42
CA SER A 108 -24.59 4.98 20.76
C SER A 108 -24.60 3.87 19.71
N VAL A 109 -24.52 2.63 20.16
CA VAL A 109 -24.74 1.44 19.31
C VAL A 109 -26.23 1.14 19.26
N ASP A 110 -26.71 0.55 18.17
CA ASP A 110 -28.09 0.04 18.09
C ASP A 110 -28.29 -1.11 19.09
N GLU A 111 -28.88 -0.78 20.25
CA GLU A 111 -29.17 -1.75 21.30
C GLU A 111 -30.08 -2.89 20.82
N ALA A 112 -30.97 -2.64 19.85
CA ALA A 112 -31.87 -3.68 19.33
C ALA A 112 -31.06 -4.71 18.52
N ARG A 113 -30.15 -4.25 17.67
CA ARG A 113 -29.22 -5.10 16.91
C ARG A 113 -28.32 -5.92 17.84
N SER A 114 -27.74 -5.28 18.87
CA SER A 114 -26.89 -5.97 19.84
C SER A 114 -27.66 -7.05 20.63
N LYS A 115 -28.86 -6.73 21.14
CA LYS A 115 -29.72 -7.70 21.85
C LYS A 115 -30.18 -8.85 20.97
N GLN A 116 -30.45 -8.60 19.68
CA GLN A 116 -30.80 -9.66 18.74
C GLN A 116 -29.63 -10.63 18.54
N LEU A 117 -28.42 -10.11 18.29
CA LEU A 117 -27.25 -10.95 18.08
C LEU A 117 -26.85 -11.74 19.32
N ILE A 118 -27.00 -11.16 20.52
CA ILE A 118 -26.83 -11.91 21.78
C ILE A 118 -27.76 -13.14 21.81
N ARG A 119 -29.04 -12.97 21.45
CA ARG A 119 -29.99 -14.11 21.39
C ARG A 119 -29.63 -15.13 20.33
N GLU A 120 -29.13 -14.70 19.17
CA GLU A 120 -28.68 -15.60 18.11
C GLU A 120 -27.44 -16.40 18.56
N LEU A 121 -26.45 -15.75 19.19
CA LEU A 121 -25.26 -16.38 19.77
C LEU A 121 -25.61 -17.39 20.87
N GLU A 122 -26.46 -16.99 21.83
CA GLU A 122 -26.96 -17.89 22.87
C GLU A 122 -27.71 -19.09 22.27
N ALA A 123 -28.52 -18.86 21.24
CA ALA A 123 -29.25 -19.93 20.58
C ALA A 123 -28.30 -20.94 19.93
N LEU A 124 -27.23 -20.47 19.28
CA LEU A 124 -26.19 -21.31 18.69
C LEU A 124 -25.41 -22.08 19.76
N ALA A 125 -25.01 -21.43 20.86
CA ALA A 125 -24.27 -22.07 21.95
C ALA A 125 -25.09 -23.19 22.65
N HIS A 126 -26.41 -23.04 22.69
CA HIS A 126 -27.33 -24.02 23.30
C HIS A 126 -27.93 -25.04 22.32
N GLY A 127 -27.59 -24.98 21.03
CA GLY A 127 -28.15 -25.87 20.02
C GLY A 127 -29.65 -25.69 19.77
N THR A 128 -30.18 -24.50 20.07
CA THR A 128 -31.58 -24.13 19.83
C THR A 128 -31.76 -23.43 18.48
N PRO A 129 -32.94 -23.51 17.84
CA PRO A 129 -33.18 -22.85 16.55
C PRO A 129 -32.97 -21.34 16.64
N LEU A 130 -32.29 -20.77 15.64
CA LEU A 130 -32.05 -19.33 15.54
C LEU A 130 -33.38 -18.55 15.61
N PRO A 131 -33.49 -17.54 16.50
CA PRO A 131 -34.70 -16.73 16.64
C PRO A 131 -34.86 -15.81 15.43
N GLY A 132 -35.54 -16.30 14.40
CA GLY A 132 -35.77 -15.59 13.13
C GLY A 132 -36.14 -16.50 11.96
N ALA A 133 -35.88 -17.81 12.05
CA ALA A 133 -36.27 -18.79 11.03
C ALA A 133 -37.78 -19.10 10.98
N ALA A 134 -38.59 -18.46 11.83
CA ALA A 134 -40.03 -18.68 11.95
C ALA A 134 -40.82 -17.38 11.80
N ASP A 135 -40.65 -16.69 10.67
CA ASP A 135 -41.68 -15.78 10.15
C ASP A 135 -41.73 -15.84 8.61
N ALA A 136 -42.10 -17.02 8.11
CA ALA A 136 -42.72 -17.19 6.79
C ALA A 136 -44.01 -17.99 7.00
N PRO A 137 -45.19 -17.46 6.63
CA PRO A 137 -46.46 -18.09 6.99
C PRO A 137 -46.77 -19.22 6.00
N VAL A 138 -46.62 -20.48 6.42
CA VAL A 138 -47.24 -21.61 5.73
C VAL A 138 -48.14 -22.37 6.71
N LYS A 139 -49.44 -22.35 6.38
CA LYS A 139 -50.56 -22.90 7.14
C LYS A 139 -50.59 -24.44 7.12
N ALA A 140 -50.93 -25.01 8.29
CA ALA A 140 -51.63 -26.29 8.54
C ALA A 140 -50.92 -27.59 8.10
N PHE A 141 -50.83 -28.66 8.90
CA PHE A 141 -51.87 -29.28 9.74
C PHE A 141 -51.30 -29.90 11.03
N ALA A 142 -52.07 -29.81 12.11
CA ALA A 142 -51.83 -30.48 13.39
C ALA A 142 -52.75 -31.71 13.55
N LYS A 143 -52.29 -32.77 14.25
CA LYS A 143 -52.87 -33.29 15.53
C LYS A 143 -52.23 -34.63 16.02
N PRO A 144 -52.43 -35.05 17.31
CA PRO A 144 -51.33 -35.26 18.26
C PRO A 144 -51.40 -36.57 19.10
N ALA A 145 -50.40 -36.84 19.95
CA ALA A 145 -50.47 -37.66 21.18
C ALA A 145 -49.10 -37.63 21.88
N ALA A 146 -48.88 -37.81 23.18
CA ALA A 146 -49.61 -37.73 24.45
C ALA A 146 -48.52 -37.95 25.55
N ALA A 147 -48.79 -37.56 26.80
CA ALA A 147 -47.80 -37.28 27.83
C ALA A 147 -47.53 -38.39 28.88
N LYS A 148 -46.31 -38.33 29.49
CA LYS A 148 -45.89 -38.64 30.89
C LYS A 148 -45.83 -40.12 31.37
N PRO A 149 -45.16 -40.47 32.51
CA PRO A 149 -44.48 -39.66 33.56
C PRO A 149 -43.07 -40.16 34.04
N ALA A 150 -42.48 -39.42 34.99
CA ALA A 150 -41.27 -39.74 35.78
C ALA A 150 -41.42 -40.98 36.71
N PRO A 151 -40.30 -41.51 37.26
CA PRO A 151 -40.14 -41.46 38.73
C PRO A 151 -38.69 -41.21 39.22
N ALA A 152 -38.58 -41.04 40.54
CA ALA A 152 -37.44 -40.58 41.32
C ALA A 152 -36.57 -41.69 41.95
N THR A 153 -35.37 -41.28 42.40
CA THR A 153 -34.52 -41.77 43.53
C THR A 153 -34.03 -43.23 43.55
N ALA A 154 -32.69 -43.41 43.57
CA ALA A 154 -31.93 -43.99 44.70
C ALA A 154 -30.42 -44.17 44.35
N ALA A 155 -29.53 -43.76 45.26
CA ALA A 155 -28.12 -44.14 45.31
C ALA A 155 -27.96 -45.58 45.87
N PRO A 156 -26.84 -46.29 45.61
CA PRO A 156 -25.69 -46.20 46.53
C PRO A 156 -24.30 -46.26 45.86
N ALA A 157 -23.30 -45.75 46.57
CA ALA A 157 -21.84 -45.79 46.31
C ALA A 157 -21.20 -47.16 46.68
N PRO A 158 -19.85 -47.32 46.70
CA PRO A 158 -18.79 -46.98 45.74
C PRO A 158 -17.92 -48.21 45.35
N ALA A 159 -17.17 -48.17 44.24
CA ALA A 159 -16.07 -49.12 43.99
C ALA A 159 -14.93 -48.50 43.17
N ALA A 160 -13.73 -49.01 43.44
CA ALA A 160 -12.38 -48.47 43.23
C ALA A 160 -11.95 -48.10 41.79
N PRO A 161 -10.93 -47.23 41.66
CA PRO A 161 -10.26 -46.91 40.40
C PRO A 161 -9.10 -47.87 40.12
N ASN A 162 -8.82 -48.11 38.84
CA ASN A 162 -7.56 -48.55 38.21
C ASN A 162 -7.87 -48.70 36.70
N ASP A 163 -7.02 -48.44 35.72
CA ASP A 163 -5.69 -47.82 35.60
C ASP A 163 -5.38 -47.95 34.09
N GLU A 164 -5.33 -46.86 33.34
CA GLU A 164 -4.68 -46.80 32.03
C GLU A 164 -3.93 -45.46 31.90
N GLY A 165 -2.77 -45.40 32.54
CA GLY A 165 -1.51 -45.21 31.81
C GLY A 165 -1.22 -43.85 31.16
N PHE A 166 -1.18 -42.77 31.94
CA PHE A 166 -0.35 -41.61 31.61
C PHE A 166 0.79 -41.53 32.64
N MET A 167 2.01 -41.89 32.22
CA MET A 167 3.21 -41.65 33.02
C MET A 167 3.69 -40.21 32.76
N PRO A 168 3.70 -39.32 33.75
CA PRO A 168 4.41 -38.06 33.60
C PRO A 168 5.91 -38.37 33.57
N VAL A 169 6.55 -38.13 32.43
CA VAL A 169 8.01 -38.05 32.35
C VAL A 169 8.40 -36.82 33.17
N ALA A 170 9.01 -37.05 34.33
CA ALA A 170 9.67 -36.00 35.07
C ALA A 170 10.91 -35.57 34.26
N PHE A 171 10.86 -34.39 33.65
CA PHE A 171 12.07 -33.71 33.19
C PHE A 171 12.84 -33.24 34.44
N SER A 172 13.96 -33.90 34.74
CA SER A 172 14.95 -33.39 35.68
C SER A 172 15.92 -32.46 34.94
N PHE A 173 16.12 -31.25 35.46
CA PHE A 173 17.18 -30.32 35.02
C PHE A 173 18.55 -30.72 35.60
N ASP A 174 18.96 -31.98 35.44
CA ASP A 174 20.24 -32.50 35.96
C ASP A 174 21.23 -32.93 34.87
N ASP A 175 20.98 -32.63 33.59
CA ASP A 175 21.97 -32.78 32.51
C ASP A 175 22.59 -31.42 32.08
N PHE A 176 22.71 -30.48 33.02
CA PHE A 176 23.71 -29.42 32.92
C PHE A 176 24.94 -29.86 33.70
N ASP A 177 25.78 -30.67 33.05
CA ASP A 177 27.17 -30.80 33.45
C ASP A 177 27.88 -29.46 33.13
N PRO A 178 28.30 -28.67 34.14
CA PRO A 178 29.03 -27.43 33.91
C PRO A 178 30.45 -27.68 33.37
N ASP A 179 30.87 -28.95 33.31
CA ASP A 179 32.14 -29.42 32.75
C ASP A 179 31.95 -30.29 31.49
N ALA A 180 30.84 -30.10 30.76
CA ALA A 180 30.67 -30.68 29.42
C ALA A 180 31.82 -30.22 28.51
N VAL A 181 32.66 -31.18 28.12
CA VAL A 181 33.77 -31.02 27.19
C VAL A 181 33.26 -30.30 25.93
N PRO A 182 33.97 -29.29 25.39
CA PRO A 182 33.51 -28.56 24.22
C PRO A 182 33.13 -29.54 23.12
N VAL A 183 31.89 -29.47 22.62
CA VAL A 183 31.51 -30.21 21.41
C VAL A 183 32.37 -29.64 20.30
N GLU A 184 33.34 -30.43 19.82
CA GLU A 184 34.24 -30.01 18.75
C GLU A 184 33.43 -29.85 17.47
N VAL A 185 33.27 -28.60 17.03
CA VAL A 185 32.64 -28.27 15.75
C VAL A 185 33.64 -28.62 14.64
N PRO A 186 33.30 -29.52 13.69
CA PRO A 186 34.20 -29.94 12.64
C PRO A 186 34.53 -28.79 11.69
N THR A 187 35.70 -28.86 11.06
CA THR A 187 36.17 -27.89 10.09
C THR A 187 36.29 -28.56 8.72
N PHE A 188 35.66 -27.96 7.71
CA PHE A 188 35.68 -28.42 6.32
C PHE A 188 36.60 -27.53 5.49
N GLU A 189 37.38 -28.15 4.60
CA GLU A 189 38.11 -27.48 3.53
C GLU A 189 37.32 -27.64 2.23
N ILE A 190 36.96 -26.51 1.63
CA ILE A 190 36.18 -26.43 0.40
C ILE A 190 37.04 -25.77 -0.67
N SER A 191 37.20 -26.45 -1.80
CA SER A 191 37.81 -25.91 -3.02
C SER A 191 36.71 -25.66 -4.04
N PHE A 192 36.54 -24.41 -4.47
CA PHE A 192 35.51 -23.98 -5.40
C PHE A 192 36.13 -23.22 -6.57
N LYS A 193 35.99 -23.76 -7.78
CA LYS A 193 36.45 -23.12 -9.02
C LYS A 193 35.30 -22.98 -10.02
N PRO A 194 34.75 -21.78 -10.23
CA PRO A 194 33.69 -21.55 -11.20
C PRO A 194 34.21 -21.68 -12.64
N ASN A 195 33.40 -22.28 -13.52
CA ASN A 195 33.61 -22.21 -14.96
C ASN A 195 32.88 -20.99 -15.55
N ALA A 196 33.24 -20.58 -16.78
CA ALA A 196 32.58 -19.47 -17.46
C ALA A 196 31.05 -19.66 -17.62
N ASP A 197 30.58 -20.90 -17.72
CA ASP A 197 29.15 -21.22 -17.83
C ASP A 197 28.35 -20.90 -16.56
N LEU A 198 28.99 -20.87 -15.39
CA LEU A 198 28.36 -20.48 -14.13
C LEU A 198 27.82 -19.05 -14.23
N TYR A 199 28.66 -18.12 -14.68
CA TYR A 199 28.29 -16.72 -14.87
C TYR A 199 27.33 -16.52 -16.05
N ARG A 200 27.51 -17.27 -17.14
CA ARG A 200 26.63 -17.18 -18.32
C ARG A 200 25.18 -17.56 -18.02
N LYS A 201 24.96 -18.44 -17.04
CA LYS A 201 23.62 -18.84 -16.57
C LYS A 201 23.06 -17.92 -15.47
N GLY A 202 23.78 -16.86 -15.13
CA GLY A 202 23.35 -15.86 -14.14
C GLY A 202 23.65 -16.23 -12.69
N ASN A 203 24.47 -17.26 -12.43
CA ASN A 203 24.97 -17.54 -11.09
C ASN A 203 26.16 -16.63 -10.77
N GLU A 204 26.32 -16.29 -9.49
CA GLU A 204 27.41 -15.44 -9.01
C GLU A 204 28.18 -16.11 -7.89
N ALA A 205 29.50 -16.24 -8.06
CA ALA A 205 30.39 -16.86 -7.07
C ALA A 205 30.28 -16.19 -5.70
N THR A 206 30.14 -14.87 -5.66
CA THR A 206 30.03 -14.09 -4.42
C THR A 206 28.78 -14.44 -3.61
N LEU A 207 27.65 -14.69 -4.28
CA LEU A 207 26.40 -15.09 -3.61
C LEU A 207 26.52 -16.49 -3.00
N LEU A 208 27.18 -17.42 -3.69
CA LEU A 208 27.45 -18.77 -3.17
C LEU A 208 28.38 -18.71 -1.95
N LEU A 209 29.42 -17.86 -1.98
CA LEU A 209 30.32 -17.64 -0.84
C LEU A 209 29.59 -16.98 0.35
N ARG A 210 28.67 -16.05 0.11
CA ARG A 210 27.81 -15.46 1.15
C ARG A 210 26.88 -16.50 1.77
N ASP A 211 26.26 -17.34 0.95
CA ASP A 211 25.36 -18.36 1.46
C ASP A 211 26.12 -19.45 2.27
N LEU A 212 27.38 -19.74 1.91
CA LEU A 212 28.30 -20.53 2.74
C LEU A 212 28.65 -19.87 4.07
N SER A 213 28.84 -18.55 4.11
CA SER A 213 29.17 -17.82 5.35
C SER A 213 28.06 -17.91 6.39
N ARG A 214 26.83 -18.15 5.97
CA ARG A 214 25.67 -18.34 6.86
C ARG A 214 25.68 -19.69 7.57
N LEU A 215 26.51 -20.64 7.13
CA LEU A 215 26.60 -21.98 7.73
C LEU A 215 27.56 -22.02 8.93
N GLY A 216 28.48 -21.08 9.09
CA GLY A 216 29.44 -21.09 10.19
C GLY A 216 30.61 -20.10 10.05
N GLU A 217 31.60 -20.21 10.94
CA GLU A 217 32.82 -19.39 10.88
C GLU A 217 33.65 -19.80 9.66
N MET A 218 33.90 -18.84 8.75
CA MET A 218 34.52 -19.11 7.46
C MET A 218 35.74 -18.22 7.23
N SER A 219 36.77 -18.78 6.60
CA SER A 219 37.90 -18.03 6.03
C SER A 219 38.03 -18.36 4.54
N ILE A 220 38.30 -17.35 3.72
CA ILE A 220 38.36 -17.48 2.26
C ILE A 220 39.71 -16.98 1.75
N LEU A 221 40.28 -17.75 0.82
CA LEU A 221 41.47 -17.40 0.05
C LEU A 221 41.12 -17.42 -1.44
N CYS A 222 41.49 -16.36 -2.16
CA CYS A 222 41.37 -16.30 -3.62
C CYS A 222 42.70 -16.66 -4.27
N ASP A 223 42.66 -17.60 -5.20
CA ASP A 223 43.75 -17.94 -6.10
C ASP A 223 43.53 -17.22 -7.45
N MET A 224 44.53 -16.45 -7.85
CA MET A 224 44.53 -15.62 -9.07
C MET A 224 45.56 -16.10 -10.10
N ASP A 225 46.17 -17.27 -9.92
CA ASP A 225 47.28 -17.76 -10.78
C ASP A 225 46.87 -17.97 -12.23
N SER A 226 45.58 -18.21 -12.47
CA SER A 226 45.03 -18.39 -13.82
C SER A 226 44.69 -17.07 -14.52
N LEU A 227 44.88 -15.91 -13.88
CA LEU A 227 44.57 -14.60 -14.44
C LEU A 227 45.64 -14.18 -15.49
N PRO A 228 45.27 -14.06 -16.78
CA PRO A 228 46.20 -13.60 -17.81
C PRO A 228 46.47 -12.09 -17.69
N SER A 229 47.53 -11.61 -18.35
CA SER A 229 47.75 -10.16 -18.53
C SER A 229 46.57 -9.51 -19.27
N LEU A 230 46.35 -8.21 -19.04
CA LEU A 230 45.22 -7.46 -19.62
C LEU A 230 45.06 -7.64 -21.14
N ASP A 231 46.17 -7.69 -21.89
CA ASP A 231 46.15 -7.87 -23.36
C ASP A 231 45.67 -9.25 -23.82
N GLY A 232 45.66 -10.25 -22.92
CA GLY A 232 45.23 -11.63 -23.18
C GLY A 232 44.01 -12.05 -22.36
N LEU A 233 43.39 -11.11 -21.63
CA LEU A 233 42.22 -11.36 -20.81
C LEU A 233 40.97 -11.44 -21.70
N ASN A 234 40.24 -12.55 -21.61
CA ASN A 234 38.90 -12.65 -22.17
C ASN A 234 37.87 -12.28 -21.08
N PRO A 235 37.10 -11.18 -21.23
CA PRO A 235 36.15 -10.75 -20.20
C PRO A 235 34.99 -11.74 -19.97
N GLU A 236 34.81 -12.73 -20.85
CA GLU A 236 33.74 -13.73 -20.78
C GLU A 236 34.18 -15.07 -20.13
N ASP A 237 35.44 -15.19 -19.66
CA ASP A 237 35.98 -16.39 -19.01
C ASP A 237 36.11 -16.24 -17.49
N ALA A 238 36.26 -17.36 -16.78
CA ALA A 238 36.42 -17.43 -15.33
C ALA A 238 37.87 -17.79 -14.95
N TYR A 239 38.53 -16.93 -14.16
CA TYR A 239 39.96 -17.07 -13.81
C TYR A 239 40.26 -17.24 -12.33
N PHE A 240 39.30 -16.96 -11.44
CA PHE A 240 39.50 -17.05 -10.00
C PHE A 240 39.03 -18.40 -9.46
N SER A 241 39.79 -18.94 -8.51
CA SER A 241 39.40 -20.09 -7.71
C SER A 241 39.51 -19.78 -6.23
N TRP A 242 38.72 -20.47 -5.42
CA TRP A 242 38.54 -20.16 -4.01
C TRP A 242 38.89 -21.38 -3.16
N LYS A 243 39.68 -21.17 -2.12
CA LYS A 243 39.91 -22.13 -1.04
C LYS A 243 39.28 -21.58 0.23
N ILE A 244 38.46 -22.38 0.87
CA ILE A 244 37.59 -21.93 1.95
C ILE A 244 37.76 -22.91 3.11
N SER A 245 38.01 -22.41 4.31
CA SER A 245 37.93 -23.21 5.53
C SER A 245 36.70 -22.77 6.32
N LEU A 246 35.77 -23.71 6.55
CA LEU A 246 34.48 -23.47 7.18
C LEU A 246 34.30 -24.37 8.40
N ARG A 247 34.08 -23.76 9.57
CA ARG A 247 33.78 -24.44 10.82
C ARG A 247 32.28 -24.41 11.08
N THR A 248 31.60 -25.56 11.02
CA THR A 248 30.13 -25.65 11.08
C THR A 248 29.63 -26.96 11.71
N ASP A 249 28.47 -26.91 12.37
CA ASP A 249 27.76 -28.07 12.94
C ASP A 249 26.73 -28.69 11.96
N LYS A 250 26.57 -28.11 10.76
CA LYS A 250 25.51 -28.47 9.78
C LYS A 250 25.83 -29.67 8.88
N GLY A 251 27.05 -30.21 8.96
CA GLY A 251 27.52 -31.36 8.16
C GLY A 251 27.77 -31.04 6.67
N GLU A 252 28.39 -31.98 5.95
CA GLU A 252 28.79 -31.81 4.54
C GLU A 252 27.60 -31.58 3.59
N ASP A 253 26.45 -32.23 3.84
CA ASP A 253 25.26 -32.11 2.99
C ASP A 253 24.73 -30.67 2.93
N ALA A 254 24.81 -29.93 4.04
CA ALA A 254 24.41 -28.53 4.09
C ALA A 254 25.34 -27.64 3.25
N ILE A 255 26.63 -27.94 3.23
CA ILE A 255 27.64 -27.24 2.42
C ILE A 255 27.37 -27.48 0.93
N ARG A 256 27.12 -28.73 0.55
CA ARG A 256 26.81 -29.10 -0.85
C ARG A 256 25.49 -28.49 -1.31
N GLY A 257 24.51 -28.38 -0.42
CA GLY A 257 23.22 -27.74 -0.71
C GLY A 257 23.33 -26.31 -1.22
N VAL A 258 24.34 -25.55 -0.77
CA VAL A 258 24.61 -24.18 -1.29
C VAL A 258 24.95 -24.19 -2.78
N PHE A 259 25.57 -25.26 -3.27
CA PHE A 259 26.00 -25.39 -4.66
C PHE A 259 25.06 -26.22 -5.53
N GLU A 260 23.89 -26.68 -5.05
CA GLU A 260 23.01 -27.61 -5.78
C GLU A 260 22.64 -27.12 -7.18
N PHE A 261 22.43 -25.80 -7.36
CA PHE A 261 22.08 -25.18 -8.64
C PHE A 261 23.30 -24.81 -9.50
N ALA A 262 24.53 -24.98 -8.98
CA ALA A 262 25.78 -24.60 -9.62
C ALA A 262 26.79 -25.76 -9.76
N GLU A 263 26.52 -26.94 -9.19
CA GLU A 263 27.45 -28.07 -9.09
C GLU A 263 28.00 -28.52 -10.46
N TRP A 264 27.19 -28.42 -11.51
CA TRP A 264 27.58 -28.80 -12.88
C TRP A 264 28.42 -27.75 -13.61
N ASP A 265 28.48 -26.53 -13.07
CA ASP A 265 29.13 -25.36 -13.67
C ASP A 265 30.37 -24.92 -12.87
N CYS A 266 30.81 -25.73 -11.91
CA CYS A 266 32.04 -25.50 -11.13
C CYS A 266 32.76 -26.81 -10.80
N GLU A 267 34.06 -26.72 -10.52
CA GLU A 267 34.79 -27.79 -9.83
C GLU A 267 34.66 -27.54 -8.32
N LEU A 268 33.98 -28.45 -7.61
CA LEU A 268 33.76 -28.38 -6.17
C LEU A 268 34.33 -29.62 -5.47
N SER A 269 35.17 -29.39 -4.45
CA SER A 269 35.65 -30.43 -3.53
C SER A 269 35.37 -30.00 -2.10
N VAL A 270 34.81 -30.90 -1.28
CA VAL A 270 34.56 -30.68 0.14
C VAL A 270 35.22 -31.83 0.89
N ALA A 271 36.08 -31.52 1.86
CA ALA A 271 36.76 -32.50 2.70
C ALA A 271 36.71 -32.06 4.17
N GLU A 272 36.42 -32.99 5.07
CA GLU A 272 36.51 -32.76 6.52
C GLU A 272 37.96 -32.93 6.99
N LEU A 273 38.48 -31.95 7.75
CA LEU A 273 39.83 -32.02 8.33
C LEU A 273 39.84 -32.94 9.56
N ALA A 274 40.82 -33.85 9.64
CA ALA A 274 40.97 -34.73 10.79
C ALA A 274 41.51 -33.98 12.03
N GLU A 275 41.13 -34.43 13.23
CA GLU A 275 41.56 -33.86 14.52
C GLU A 275 43.09 -33.63 14.56
N GLY A 276 43.50 -32.36 14.67
CA GLY A 276 44.90 -31.94 14.84
C GLY A 276 45.60 -31.43 13.58
N GLU A 277 44.97 -31.43 12.41
CA GLU A 277 45.47 -30.72 11.23
C GLU A 277 45.14 -29.23 11.32
N GLN A 278 46.17 -28.37 11.31
CA GLN A 278 45.95 -26.93 11.21
C GLN A 278 45.51 -26.57 9.78
N PRO A 279 44.52 -25.67 9.61
CA PRO A 279 44.23 -25.11 8.29
C PRO A 279 45.52 -24.52 7.74
N VAL A 280 45.77 -24.69 6.44
CA VAL A 280 47.01 -24.28 5.77
C VAL A 280 47.30 -22.81 6.11
N ALA A 281 48.16 -22.59 7.10
CA ALA A 281 48.61 -21.27 7.49
C ALA A 281 49.53 -20.75 6.39
N VAL A 282 49.36 -19.47 6.06
CA VAL A 282 50.16 -18.73 5.08
C VAL A 282 51.59 -18.58 5.60
N GLU A 283 52.40 -19.63 5.50
CA GLU A 283 53.85 -19.55 5.64
C GLU A 283 54.51 -19.75 4.27
N GLY A 284 54.98 -18.64 3.69
CA GLY A 284 56.01 -18.63 2.67
C GLY A 284 55.54 -18.53 1.22
N ASP A 285 55.78 -17.35 0.64
CA ASP A 285 56.10 -17.12 -0.79
C ASP A 285 55.19 -17.85 -1.83
N ALA A 286 53.90 -17.51 -1.84
CA ALA A 286 52.96 -17.82 -2.92
C ALA A 286 51.88 -16.72 -3.03
N PRO A 287 51.33 -16.44 -4.23
CA PRO A 287 50.54 -15.24 -4.56
C PRO A 287 49.07 -15.35 -4.12
N MET A 288 48.80 -15.93 -2.94
CA MET A 288 47.45 -16.02 -2.39
C MET A 288 47.20 -14.82 -1.47
N GLN A 289 46.22 -13.99 -1.84
CA GLN A 289 45.84 -12.80 -1.07
C GLN A 289 44.61 -13.12 -0.21
N ALA A 290 44.67 -12.79 1.08
CA ALA A 290 43.49 -12.80 1.93
C ALA A 290 42.47 -11.82 1.35
N VAL A 291 41.23 -12.28 1.17
CA VAL A 291 40.16 -11.47 0.57
C VAL A 291 39.81 -10.34 1.55
N PRO A 292 40.00 -9.06 1.19
CA PRO A 292 39.72 -7.94 2.10
C PRO A 292 38.23 -7.51 2.09
N PHE A 293 37.37 -8.29 1.43
CA PHE A 293 35.95 -7.97 1.32
C PHE A 293 35.19 -8.45 2.56
N ASP A 294 34.64 -7.49 3.30
CA ASP A 294 33.62 -7.76 4.28
C ASP A 294 32.34 -8.19 3.56
N LEU A 295 32.02 -9.49 3.59
CA LEU A 295 30.84 -10.05 2.94
C LEU A 295 29.52 -9.55 3.57
N SER A 296 29.57 -8.90 4.74
CA SER A 296 28.40 -8.26 5.34
C SER A 296 27.92 -7.03 4.54
N ILE A 297 28.78 -6.44 3.69
CA ILE A 297 28.42 -5.35 2.77
C ILE A 297 27.36 -5.80 1.73
N LEU A 298 27.20 -7.11 1.50
CA LEU A 298 26.19 -7.66 0.59
C LEU A 298 24.86 -7.99 1.29
N ASP A 299 24.79 -7.84 2.61
CA ASP A 299 23.55 -7.93 3.38
C ASP A 299 22.86 -6.55 3.53
N GLU A 300 23.52 -5.46 3.09
CA GLU A 300 22.96 -4.09 3.04
C GLU A 300 22.69 -3.68 1.58
N GLU A 301 21.48 -3.17 1.30
CA GLU A 301 21.20 -2.50 0.03
C GLU A 301 22.14 -1.28 -0.12
N PRO A 302 22.70 -1.02 -1.32
CA PRO A 302 23.88 -0.17 -1.45
C PRO A 302 23.52 1.32 -1.36
N GLU A 303 23.79 1.94 -0.21
CA GLU A 303 24.03 3.38 -0.12
C GLU A 303 25.53 3.67 -0.28
N HIS A 304 25.82 4.40 -1.36
CA HIS A 304 27.03 5.17 -1.69
C HIS A 304 28.27 4.52 -2.35
N PRO A 305 28.78 5.12 -3.46
CA PRO A 305 30.01 4.68 -4.10
C PRO A 305 31.27 5.13 -3.34
N LEU A 306 32.22 4.20 -3.25
CA LEU A 306 33.58 4.40 -2.76
C LEU A 306 34.30 5.52 -3.52
N GLY A 307 34.75 6.51 -2.76
CA GLY A 307 35.80 7.43 -3.16
C GLY A 307 37.13 6.69 -3.38
N VAL A 308 37.65 6.89 -4.59
CA VAL A 308 39.03 6.91 -5.08
C VAL A 308 40.13 6.58 -4.04
N VAL A 309 40.90 5.52 -4.35
CA VAL A 309 42.18 5.21 -3.71
C VAL A 309 43.25 6.20 -4.20
N GLU A 310 44.00 6.73 -3.25
CA GLU A 310 45.10 7.68 -3.42
C GLU A 310 46.23 7.10 -4.29
N GLU A 311 46.65 7.84 -5.32
CA GLU A 311 48.02 7.82 -5.83
C GLU A 311 48.64 9.22 -5.64
N GLU A 312 49.83 9.23 -5.05
CA GLU A 312 50.62 10.40 -4.69
C GLU A 312 51.13 11.17 -5.93
N GLU A 313 50.88 12.49 -5.99
CA GLU A 313 51.89 13.44 -6.49
C GLU A 313 51.67 14.86 -5.92
N GLN A 314 52.79 15.57 -5.73
CA GLN A 314 53.03 16.75 -4.90
C GLN A 314 52.18 18.00 -5.25
N ILE A 315 51.81 18.82 -4.25
CA ILE A 315 51.96 20.30 -4.23
C ILE A 315 51.78 20.89 -2.79
N ALA A 316 52.80 21.66 -2.42
CA ALA A 316 52.96 22.78 -1.47
C ALA A 316 52.06 22.99 -0.23
N ALA A 317 52.76 23.19 0.90
CA ALA A 317 52.27 23.65 2.20
C ALA A 317 51.61 25.04 2.16
N GLY A 318 50.34 25.11 2.57
CA GLY A 318 49.61 26.36 2.78
C GLY A 318 48.28 26.23 3.54
N GLU A 319 47.61 25.07 3.50
CA GLU A 319 46.22 24.96 3.98
C GLU A 319 46.01 24.06 5.22
N ARG A 320 47.07 23.81 6.02
CA ARG A 320 46.97 22.97 7.23
C ARG A 320 46.47 23.68 8.50
N GLU A 321 46.27 25.00 8.49
CA GLU A 321 45.85 25.73 9.70
C GLU A 321 44.33 26.01 9.79
N ALA A 322 43.56 25.93 8.71
CA ALA A 322 42.12 26.23 8.74
C ALA A 322 41.23 25.02 9.05
N THR A 323 41.68 23.81 8.72
CA THR A 323 40.90 22.56 8.89
C THR A 323 40.91 22.05 10.33
N ILE A 324 41.92 22.42 11.13
CA ILE A 324 42.06 21.98 12.53
C ILE A 324 41.05 22.71 13.45
N THR A 325 40.69 23.96 13.15
CA THR A 325 39.76 24.74 13.99
C THR A 325 38.29 24.35 13.80
N ALA A 326 37.91 23.79 12.64
CA ALA A 326 36.53 23.37 12.38
C ALA A 326 36.20 21.99 13.00
N LEU A 327 37.17 21.08 13.08
CA LEU A 327 37.00 19.73 13.66
C LEU A 327 36.89 19.74 15.20
N GLU A 328 37.47 20.73 15.90
CA GLU A 328 37.35 20.87 17.35
C GLU A 328 35.98 21.39 17.81
N THR A 329 35.22 22.05 16.93
CA THR A 329 33.90 22.61 17.30
C THR A 329 32.79 21.56 17.20
N VAL A 330 32.92 20.56 16.32
CA VAL A 330 31.93 19.47 16.16
C VAL A 330 32.09 18.39 17.24
N SER A 331 33.32 18.07 17.66
CA SER A 331 33.57 17.13 18.78
C SER A 331 33.08 17.64 20.13
N ASN A 332 33.06 18.96 20.36
CA ASN A 332 32.61 19.54 21.63
C ASN A 332 31.08 19.59 21.79
N VAL A 333 30.30 19.51 20.70
CA VAL A 333 28.83 19.46 20.77
C VAL A 333 28.33 18.03 21.04
N LEU A 334 28.99 17.01 20.49
CA LEU A 334 28.69 15.59 20.75
C LEU A 334 29.04 15.15 22.18
N ASN A 335 30.08 15.74 22.78
CA ASN A 335 30.49 15.43 24.16
C ASN A 335 29.67 16.14 25.26
N LEU A 336 28.87 17.16 24.94
CA LEU A 336 27.91 17.75 25.90
C LEU A 336 26.56 17.01 25.93
N ALA A 337 26.19 16.28 24.89
CA ALA A 337 24.96 15.49 24.86
C ALA A 337 25.09 14.14 25.62
N SER A 338 26.31 13.56 25.67
CA SER A 338 26.58 12.31 26.39
C SER A 338 26.84 12.49 27.89
N ALA A 339 27.06 13.73 28.37
CA ALA A 339 27.31 14.05 29.77
C ALA A 339 26.04 14.39 30.59
N ALA A 340 24.87 14.55 29.96
CA ALA A 340 23.61 14.85 30.65
C ALA A 340 22.78 13.62 31.04
N ALA A 341 23.19 12.40 30.66
CA ALA A 341 22.48 11.15 30.96
C ALA A 341 23.13 10.28 32.05
N LYS A 342 24.16 10.78 32.75
CA LYS A 342 24.88 10.04 33.82
C LYS A 342 24.92 10.78 35.16
N VAL A 343 23.79 11.28 35.65
CA VAL A 343 23.58 11.53 37.08
C VAL A 343 22.09 11.29 37.42
N ALA A 344 21.84 10.51 38.46
CA ALA A 344 20.55 9.97 38.96
C ALA A 344 20.17 8.62 38.30
N ASP A 345 20.06 7.49 38.98
CA ASP A 345 19.99 7.20 40.42
C ASP A 345 20.52 5.78 40.66
N ALA A 346 21.22 5.60 41.78
CA ALA A 346 21.71 4.31 42.24
C ALA A 346 21.01 3.96 43.56
N LYS A 347 20.12 2.95 43.53
CA LYS A 347 19.70 2.23 44.74
C LYS A 347 19.34 0.76 44.42
N GLN A 348 19.84 -0.13 45.26
CA GLN A 348 19.92 -1.59 45.09
C GLN A 348 18.63 -2.39 45.40
N ALA A 349 18.42 -3.44 44.58
CA ALA A 349 17.94 -4.81 44.84
C ALA A 349 16.44 -5.13 45.11
N PRO A 350 15.97 -6.40 44.88
CA PRO A 350 16.63 -7.58 44.31
C PRO A 350 15.95 -8.19 43.07
N ALA A 351 16.71 -9.09 42.42
CA ALA A 351 16.35 -9.89 41.27
C ALA A 351 15.29 -10.96 41.56
N ALA A 352 14.24 -10.98 40.75
CA ALA A 352 13.47 -12.16 40.33
C ALA A 352 12.53 -11.70 39.21
N ASN A 353 12.81 -12.12 37.96
CA ASN A 353 11.99 -12.07 36.73
C ASN A 353 12.80 -11.65 35.48
N ALA A 354 14.01 -12.18 35.33
CA ALA A 354 14.76 -12.01 34.07
C ALA A 354 14.46 -13.12 33.03
N ALA A 355 13.76 -14.19 33.41
CA ALA A 355 13.54 -15.34 32.52
C ALA A 355 12.30 -15.24 31.61
N SER A 356 11.45 -14.22 31.75
CA SER A 356 10.25 -14.03 30.92
C SER A 356 10.36 -12.88 29.90
N ALA A 357 11.49 -12.16 29.85
CA ALA A 357 11.68 -11.03 28.94
C ALA A 357 12.43 -11.39 27.64
N GLN A 358 13.10 -12.56 27.58
CA GLN A 358 13.93 -12.93 26.44
C GLN A 358 13.20 -13.66 25.30
N GLN A 359 11.92 -14.03 25.48
CA GLN A 359 11.09 -14.57 24.39
C GLN A 359 10.24 -13.52 23.66
N ALA A 360 10.29 -12.25 24.06
CA ALA A 360 9.60 -11.14 23.37
C ALA A 360 10.53 -10.31 22.45
N ALA A 361 11.85 -10.58 22.46
CA ALA A 361 12.85 -9.74 21.80
C ALA A 361 13.09 -10.06 20.31
N ALA A 362 12.26 -10.93 19.70
CA ALA A 362 12.28 -11.19 18.26
C ALA A 362 11.12 -10.50 17.51
N ALA A 363 10.34 -9.66 18.18
CA ALA A 363 9.51 -8.66 17.50
C ALA A 363 10.39 -7.42 17.27
N GLY A 364 10.61 -7.06 16.00
CA GLY A 364 11.40 -5.87 15.65
C GLY A 364 10.97 -4.66 16.47
N GLN A 365 11.93 -3.86 16.94
CA GLN A 365 11.64 -2.66 17.73
C GLN A 365 10.92 -1.65 16.84
N THR A 366 9.58 -1.61 16.92
CA THR A 366 8.77 -0.62 16.19
C THR A 366 8.82 0.72 16.90
N ILE A 367 9.19 1.78 16.20
CA ILE A 367 9.18 3.15 16.72
C ILE A 367 7.88 3.83 16.29
N ARG A 368 7.08 4.26 17.26
CA ARG A 368 5.87 5.05 16.99
C ARG A 368 6.28 6.51 16.78
N VAL A 369 5.94 7.04 15.60
CA VAL A 369 6.25 8.42 15.22
C VAL A 369 4.94 9.19 15.03
N ASP A 370 4.88 10.40 15.56
CA ASP A 370 3.78 11.34 15.36
C ASP A 370 3.64 11.71 13.87
N LEU A 371 2.42 11.63 13.33
CA LEU A 371 2.09 11.95 11.94
C LEU A 371 2.54 13.36 11.54
N ASP A 372 2.42 14.35 12.44
CA ASP A 372 2.83 15.72 12.16
C ASP A 372 4.34 15.83 11.90
N ARG A 373 5.15 14.93 12.47
CA ARG A 373 6.60 14.90 12.23
C ARG A 373 6.93 14.35 10.85
N VAL A 374 6.23 13.30 10.43
CA VAL A 374 6.38 12.72 9.09
C VAL A 374 5.93 13.72 8.02
N ASP A 375 4.82 14.41 8.24
CA ASP A 375 4.33 15.45 7.34
C ASP A 375 5.29 16.64 7.23
N ARG A 376 5.95 17.05 8.33
CA ARG A 376 7.03 18.05 8.27
C ARG A 376 8.23 17.56 7.46
N LEU A 377 8.63 16.30 7.65
CA LEU A 377 9.72 15.68 6.89
C LEU A 377 9.43 15.71 5.39
N ILE A 378 8.20 15.36 5.00
CA ILE A 378 7.72 15.45 3.61
C ILE A 378 7.81 16.88 3.07
N ASN A 379 7.35 17.86 3.84
CA ASN A 379 7.42 19.26 3.41
C ASN A 379 8.88 19.71 3.22
N LEU A 380 9.79 19.31 4.11
CA LEU A 380 11.21 19.60 4.00
C LEU A 380 11.84 18.91 2.79
N VAL A 381 11.50 17.65 2.51
CA VAL A 381 11.94 16.95 1.29
C VAL A 381 11.38 17.63 0.04
N GLY A 382 10.12 18.05 0.07
CA GLY A 382 9.52 18.83 -1.02
C GLY A 382 10.25 20.17 -1.25
N GLU A 383 10.63 20.88 -0.19
CA GLU A 383 11.46 22.08 -0.28
C GLU A 383 12.88 21.77 -0.75
N LEU A 384 13.46 20.64 -0.36
CA LEU A 384 14.77 20.18 -0.82
C LEU A 384 14.75 19.89 -2.33
N VAL A 385 13.74 19.19 -2.83
CA VAL A 385 13.53 18.95 -4.28
C VAL A 385 13.39 20.27 -5.03
N ILE A 386 12.66 21.23 -4.47
CA ILE A 386 12.54 22.58 -5.06
C ILE A 386 13.91 23.25 -5.10
N ASN A 387 14.63 23.34 -3.98
CA ASN A 387 15.94 23.99 -3.89
C ASN A 387 16.98 23.33 -4.81
N GLN A 388 16.97 22.00 -4.92
CA GLN A 388 17.82 21.23 -5.81
C GLN A 388 17.53 21.57 -7.28
N ALA A 389 16.26 21.63 -7.66
CA ALA A 389 15.86 22.11 -8.98
C ALA A 389 16.28 23.59 -9.22
N MET A 390 16.26 24.43 -8.17
CA MET A 390 16.72 25.81 -8.29
C MET A 390 18.22 25.95 -8.53
N LEU A 391 19.00 25.17 -7.79
CA LEU A 391 20.46 25.10 -7.97
C LEU A 391 20.80 24.57 -9.35
N SER A 392 20.11 23.51 -9.81
CA SER A 392 20.28 22.95 -11.15
C SER A 392 20.07 23.99 -12.24
N GLN A 393 18.95 24.71 -12.18
CA GLN A 393 18.64 25.76 -13.15
C GLN A 393 19.66 26.90 -13.11
N SER A 394 20.05 27.33 -11.91
CA SER A 394 21.03 28.41 -11.73
C SER A 394 22.40 28.04 -12.30
N VAL A 395 22.81 26.78 -12.19
CA VAL A 395 24.04 26.28 -12.83
C VAL A 395 23.88 26.32 -14.34
N ILE A 396 22.80 25.76 -14.90
CA ILE A 396 22.56 25.72 -16.35
C ILE A 396 22.53 27.13 -16.97
N GLU A 397 21.91 28.11 -16.30
CA GLU A 397 21.82 29.49 -16.79
C GLU A 397 23.16 30.24 -16.75
N ASN A 398 24.05 29.89 -15.82
CA ASN A 398 25.36 30.53 -15.65
C ASN A 398 26.51 29.76 -16.32
N ASP A 399 26.27 28.54 -16.81
CA ASP A 399 27.31 27.70 -17.42
C ASP A 399 27.58 28.11 -18.88
N ALA A 400 28.32 29.20 -19.06
CA ALA A 400 28.87 29.59 -20.36
C ALA A 400 30.13 28.79 -20.76
N ASN A 401 30.71 27.99 -19.84
CA ASN A 401 32.05 27.40 -19.99
C ASN A 401 32.18 25.89 -19.66
N GLY A 402 31.10 25.16 -19.42
CA GLY A 402 31.10 23.69 -19.39
C GLY A 402 31.86 23.11 -18.21
N THR A 403 31.35 23.29 -16.99
CA THR A 403 31.94 22.69 -15.79
C THR A 403 31.32 21.32 -15.50
N SER A 404 31.86 20.27 -16.13
CA SER A 404 31.35 18.89 -16.03
C SER A 404 31.25 18.36 -14.59
N SER A 405 32.14 18.78 -13.69
CA SER A 405 32.13 18.36 -12.28
C SER A 405 30.94 18.87 -11.48
N ILE A 406 30.44 20.08 -11.77
CA ILE A 406 29.26 20.64 -11.09
C ILE A 406 28.00 19.90 -11.53
N ASN A 407 27.89 19.58 -12.82
CA ASN A 407 26.76 18.81 -13.35
C ASN A 407 26.73 17.39 -12.77
N MET A 408 27.88 16.72 -12.63
CA MET A 408 27.95 15.40 -11.97
C MET A 408 27.54 15.47 -10.49
N GLY A 409 28.05 16.42 -9.72
CA GLY A 409 27.65 16.57 -8.31
C GLY A 409 26.17 16.94 -8.13
N LEU A 410 25.57 17.61 -9.11
CA LEU A 410 24.16 17.94 -9.12
C LEU A 410 23.27 16.75 -9.49
N GLU A 411 23.73 15.88 -10.40
CA GLU A 411 23.08 14.60 -10.71
C GLU A 411 23.12 13.67 -9.49
N GLU A 412 24.25 13.59 -8.78
CA GLU A 412 24.37 12.82 -7.54
C GLU A 412 23.44 13.38 -6.44
N LEU A 413 23.39 14.70 -6.26
CA LEU A 413 22.43 15.35 -5.37
C LEU A 413 20.98 15.03 -5.76
N GLN A 414 20.68 14.96 -7.06
CA GLN A 414 19.35 14.58 -7.56
C GLN A 414 19.00 13.15 -7.17
N GLN A 415 19.93 12.22 -7.34
CA GLN A 415 19.75 10.81 -6.98
C GLN A 415 19.51 10.67 -5.48
N LEU A 416 20.37 11.26 -4.65
CA LEU A 416 20.23 11.27 -3.19
C LEU A 416 18.88 11.85 -2.73
N THR A 417 18.45 12.93 -3.37
CA THR A 417 17.16 13.55 -3.03
C THR A 417 15.99 12.62 -3.38
N ARG A 418 16.09 11.84 -4.47
CA ARG A 418 15.08 10.82 -4.82
C ARG A 418 15.08 9.66 -3.82
N GLU A 419 16.26 9.18 -3.41
CA GLU A 419 16.39 8.10 -2.41
C GLU A 419 15.81 8.53 -1.05
N ILE A 420 16.08 9.76 -0.61
CA ILE A 420 15.46 10.33 0.60
C ILE A 420 13.94 10.45 0.43
N GLN A 421 13.47 10.88 -0.75
CA GLN A 421 12.05 10.98 -1.02
C GLN A 421 11.37 9.61 -0.93
N ASP A 422 11.91 8.59 -1.59
CA ASP A 422 11.37 7.24 -1.58
C ASP A 422 11.39 6.63 -0.17
N SER A 423 12.47 6.85 0.59
CA SER A 423 12.58 6.41 1.99
C SER A 423 11.52 7.06 2.88
N VAL A 424 11.30 8.37 2.74
CA VAL A 424 10.25 9.08 3.50
C VAL A 424 8.85 8.62 3.10
N MET A 425 8.65 8.24 1.83
CA MET A 425 7.38 7.66 1.37
C MET A 425 7.15 6.27 1.95
N ALA A 426 8.18 5.43 2.01
CA ALA A 426 8.10 4.10 2.63
C ALA A 426 7.69 4.17 4.11
N ILE A 427 8.15 5.18 4.85
CA ILE A 427 7.75 5.41 6.25
C ILE A 427 6.22 5.66 6.39
N ARG A 428 5.59 6.25 5.36
CA ARG A 428 4.15 6.60 5.37
C ARG A 428 3.27 5.53 4.71
N ALA A 429 3.90 4.57 4.03
CA ALA A 429 3.21 3.53 3.31
C ALA A 429 2.53 2.58 4.31
N GLN A 430 1.25 2.33 4.10
CA GLN A 430 0.45 1.41 4.88
C GLN A 430 -0.26 0.44 3.94
N PRO A 431 -0.49 -0.82 4.32
CA PRO A 431 -1.25 -1.75 3.48
C PRO A 431 -2.70 -1.27 3.33
N VAL A 432 -3.32 -1.51 2.17
CA VAL A 432 -4.75 -1.19 1.93
C VAL A 432 -5.73 -2.06 2.72
N LYS A 433 -5.23 -3.12 3.37
CA LYS A 433 -6.00 -4.12 4.12
C LYS A 433 -7.07 -3.51 5.05
N PRO A 434 -6.82 -2.46 5.86
CA PRO A 434 -7.85 -1.90 6.74
C PRO A 434 -9.06 -1.33 5.99
N VAL A 435 -8.83 -0.70 4.83
CA VAL A 435 -9.92 -0.17 3.98
C VAL A 435 -10.70 -1.31 3.34
N PHE A 436 -10.03 -2.39 2.91
CA PHE A 436 -10.68 -3.55 2.33
C PHE A 436 -11.53 -4.31 3.35
N GLN A 437 -11.07 -4.43 4.60
CA GLN A 437 -11.85 -4.97 5.71
C GLN A 437 -13.11 -4.12 5.98
N ARG A 438 -12.97 -2.79 6.01
CA ARG A 438 -14.12 -1.88 6.11
C ARG A 438 -15.12 -2.06 4.95
N MET A 439 -14.62 -2.32 3.74
CA MET A 439 -15.47 -2.62 2.57
C MET A 439 -16.21 -3.94 2.74
N ALA A 440 -15.58 -4.99 3.28
CA ALA A 440 -16.21 -6.28 3.56
C ALA A 440 -17.40 -6.13 4.51
N ARG A 441 -17.23 -5.35 5.58
CA ARG A 441 -18.33 -5.00 6.48
C ARG A 441 -19.46 -4.26 5.75
N THR A 442 -19.12 -3.26 4.95
CA THR A 442 -20.10 -2.46 4.20
C THR A 442 -20.92 -3.31 3.22
N VAL A 443 -20.27 -4.26 2.52
CA VAL A 443 -20.97 -5.20 1.63
C VAL A 443 -21.99 -6.02 2.41
N ARG A 444 -21.62 -6.55 3.59
CA ARG A 444 -22.52 -7.34 4.45
C ARG A 444 -23.74 -6.54 4.89
N GLU A 445 -23.54 -5.30 5.34
CA GLU A 445 -24.62 -4.41 5.76
C GLU A 445 -25.59 -4.09 4.60
N ILE A 446 -25.07 -3.78 3.42
CA ILE A 446 -25.91 -3.45 2.25
C ILE A 446 -26.61 -4.70 1.70
N ALA A 447 -25.95 -5.87 1.72
CA ALA A 447 -26.53 -7.14 1.34
C ALA A 447 -27.74 -7.50 2.21
N ASP A 448 -27.63 -7.33 3.54
CA ASP A 448 -28.74 -7.54 4.47
C ASP A 448 -29.90 -6.55 4.23
N ILE A 449 -29.60 -5.27 3.98
CA ILE A 449 -30.63 -4.24 3.69
C ILE A 449 -31.36 -4.51 2.37
N THR A 450 -30.62 -4.91 1.34
CA THR A 450 -31.16 -5.13 -0.02
C THR A 450 -31.74 -6.52 -0.22
N GLY A 451 -31.49 -7.45 0.70
CA GLY A 451 -31.90 -8.86 0.60
C GLY A 451 -31.13 -9.66 -0.47
N LYS A 452 -29.96 -9.18 -0.89
CA LYS A 452 -29.13 -9.84 -1.93
C LYS A 452 -28.06 -10.72 -1.29
N SER A 453 -27.75 -11.84 -1.93
CA SER A 453 -26.61 -12.67 -1.54
C SER A 453 -25.37 -12.19 -2.29
N VAL A 454 -24.35 -11.73 -1.57
CA VAL A 454 -23.14 -11.16 -2.16
C VAL A 454 -21.89 -11.69 -1.47
N ARG A 455 -20.91 -12.10 -2.26
CA ARG A 455 -19.56 -12.43 -1.84
C ARG A 455 -18.60 -11.32 -2.27
N LEU A 456 -17.83 -10.79 -1.32
CA LEU A 456 -16.69 -9.93 -1.61
C LEU A 456 -15.42 -10.79 -1.76
N VAL A 457 -14.67 -10.57 -2.83
CA VAL A 457 -13.35 -11.17 -3.05
C VAL A 457 -12.32 -10.06 -3.07
N THR A 458 -11.32 -10.14 -2.22
CA THR A 458 -10.24 -9.16 -2.11
C THR A 458 -8.93 -9.74 -2.64
N GLU A 459 -8.16 -8.94 -3.38
CA GLU A 459 -6.85 -9.32 -3.90
C GLU A 459 -5.85 -8.16 -3.70
N GLY A 460 -4.63 -8.48 -3.27
CA GLY A 460 -3.58 -7.48 -3.08
C GLY A 460 -3.78 -6.59 -1.85
N GLU A 461 -4.37 -7.10 -0.77
CA GLU A 461 -4.62 -6.35 0.48
C GLU A 461 -3.35 -5.78 1.13
N ASN A 462 -2.21 -6.43 0.89
CA ASN A 462 -0.90 -5.99 1.40
C ASN A 462 -0.22 -4.95 0.49
N THR A 463 -0.88 -4.49 -0.58
CA THR A 463 -0.33 -3.41 -1.40
C THR A 463 -0.18 -2.16 -0.55
N GLU A 464 1.04 -1.63 -0.49
CA GLU A 464 1.37 -0.48 0.32
C GLU A 464 1.00 0.82 -0.40
N VAL A 465 0.34 1.71 0.33
CA VAL A 465 -0.23 2.96 -0.16
C VAL A 465 -0.06 4.03 0.91
N ASP A 466 0.18 5.26 0.49
CA ASP A 466 0.25 6.40 1.39
C ASP A 466 -1.01 6.51 2.29
N LYS A 467 -0.80 6.72 3.60
CA LYS A 467 -1.90 6.84 4.57
C LYS A 467 -2.97 7.86 4.19
N THR A 468 -2.61 9.02 3.64
CA THR A 468 -3.62 10.02 3.24
C THR A 468 -4.44 9.60 2.05
N VAL A 469 -3.86 8.79 1.16
CA VAL A 469 -4.61 8.15 0.08
C VAL A 469 -5.60 7.14 0.67
N ILE A 470 -5.18 6.30 1.62
CA ILE A 470 -6.06 5.34 2.32
C ILE A 470 -7.25 6.05 2.98
N ASP A 471 -6.98 7.10 3.77
CA ASP A 471 -8.00 7.85 4.50
C ASP A 471 -9.02 8.51 3.54
N LYS A 472 -8.54 9.06 2.41
CA LYS A 472 -9.39 9.71 1.39
C LYS A 472 -10.08 8.72 0.45
N LEU A 473 -9.59 7.49 0.33
CA LEU A 473 -10.15 6.48 -0.57
C LEU A 473 -11.38 5.76 0.03
N ALA A 474 -11.49 5.73 1.36
CA ALA A 474 -12.54 5.00 2.06
C ALA A 474 -13.97 5.43 1.67
N GLU A 475 -14.23 6.74 1.58
CA GLU A 475 -15.55 7.26 1.19
C GLU A 475 -15.89 6.97 -0.30
N PRO A 476 -15.02 7.25 -1.29
CA PRO A 476 -15.22 6.85 -2.67
C PRO A 476 -15.53 5.36 -2.85
N LEU A 477 -14.73 4.48 -2.24
CA LEU A 477 -14.93 3.03 -2.33
C LEU A 477 -16.27 2.59 -1.73
N THR A 478 -16.64 3.14 -0.56
CA THR A 478 -17.93 2.86 0.10
C THR A 478 -19.09 3.12 -0.85
N HIS A 479 -19.02 4.26 -1.55
CA HIS A 479 -20.06 4.67 -2.46
C HIS A 479 -20.10 3.79 -3.73
N MET A 480 -18.95 3.44 -4.30
CA MET A 480 -18.90 2.55 -5.46
C MET A 480 -19.39 1.12 -5.12
N ILE A 481 -19.00 0.58 -3.95
CA ILE A 481 -19.49 -0.72 -3.48
C ILE A 481 -21.01 -0.71 -3.32
N ARG A 482 -21.56 0.38 -2.75
CA ARG A 482 -23.01 0.51 -2.64
C ARG A 482 -23.69 0.45 -4.00
N ASN A 483 -23.16 1.16 -5.00
CA ASN A 483 -23.73 1.14 -6.35
C ASN A 483 -23.62 -0.25 -6.99
N ALA A 484 -22.49 -0.94 -6.79
CA ALA A 484 -22.30 -2.31 -7.26
C ALA A 484 -23.32 -3.27 -6.65
N VAL A 485 -23.54 -3.20 -5.33
CA VAL A 485 -24.48 -4.10 -4.64
C VAL A 485 -25.95 -3.72 -4.88
N ASP A 486 -26.32 -2.44 -4.77
CA ASP A 486 -27.71 -1.98 -4.88
C ASP A 486 -28.21 -1.97 -6.33
N HIS A 487 -27.41 -1.48 -7.28
CA HIS A 487 -27.83 -1.32 -8.67
C HIS A 487 -27.16 -2.28 -9.65
N GLY A 488 -25.90 -2.66 -9.40
CA GLY A 488 -25.15 -3.57 -10.27
C GLY A 488 -25.69 -5.01 -10.21
N LEU A 489 -25.71 -5.60 -9.01
CA LEU A 489 -26.11 -6.99 -8.79
C LEU A 489 -27.63 -7.18 -8.89
N GLU A 490 -28.07 -8.23 -9.60
CA GLU A 490 -29.47 -8.60 -9.66
C GLU A 490 -29.92 -9.41 -8.42
N MET A 491 -31.24 -9.50 -8.18
CA MET A 491 -31.78 -10.38 -7.14
C MET A 491 -31.48 -11.86 -7.43
N PRO A 492 -31.32 -12.72 -6.41
CA PRO A 492 -30.97 -14.13 -6.59
C PRO A 492 -31.88 -14.88 -7.58
N GLU A 493 -33.19 -14.63 -7.54
CA GLU A 493 -34.14 -15.29 -8.45
C GLU A 493 -33.91 -14.89 -9.90
N LYS A 494 -33.58 -13.61 -10.14
CA LYS A 494 -33.27 -13.09 -11.47
C LYS A 494 -31.92 -13.60 -11.96
N ARG A 495 -30.94 -13.78 -11.07
CA ARG A 495 -29.63 -14.37 -11.40
C ARG A 495 -29.77 -15.83 -11.84
N ILE A 496 -30.55 -16.63 -11.12
CA ILE A 496 -30.86 -18.02 -11.50
C ILE A 496 -31.56 -18.07 -12.87
N ALA A 497 -32.52 -17.17 -13.12
CA ALA A 497 -33.21 -17.08 -14.41
C ALA A 497 -32.27 -16.73 -15.58
N LEU A 498 -31.18 -16.00 -15.30
CA LEU A 498 -30.13 -15.64 -16.26
C LEU A 498 -28.99 -16.67 -16.32
N GLY A 499 -29.08 -17.78 -15.57
CA GLY A 499 -28.04 -18.82 -15.52
C GLY A 499 -26.78 -18.43 -14.76
N LYS A 500 -26.84 -17.38 -13.94
CA LYS A 500 -25.74 -16.92 -13.07
C LYS A 500 -25.79 -17.59 -11.70
N ASN A 501 -24.68 -17.53 -10.96
CA ASN A 501 -24.64 -17.94 -9.56
C ASN A 501 -25.65 -17.11 -8.74
N PRO A 502 -26.53 -17.71 -7.92
CA PRO A 502 -27.43 -16.98 -7.02
C PRO A 502 -26.70 -16.00 -6.08
N GLU A 503 -25.45 -16.29 -5.71
CA GLU A 503 -24.58 -15.38 -5.01
C GLU A 503 -23.83 -14.47 -6.01
N GLY A 504 -24.02 -13.16 -5.89
CA GLY A 504 -23.29 -12.16 -6.67
C GLY A 504 -21.86 -11.99 -6.18
N THR A 505 -20.93 -11.71 -7.09
CA THR A 505 -19.52 -11.48 -6.73
C THR A 505 -19.16 -10.02 -6.94
N VAL A 506 -18.61 -9.40 -5.91
CA VAL A 506 -17.90 -8.12 -6.00
C VAL A 506 -16.42 -8.41 -5.75
N ARG A 507 -15.53 -7.95 -6.62
CA ARG A 507 -14.08 -8.12 -6.50
C ARG A 507 -13.43 -6.77 -6.30
N LEU A 508 -12.57 -6.66 -5.29
CA LEU A 508 -11.75 -5.49 -5.02
C LEU A 508 -10.27 -5.89 -5.10
N THR A 509 -9.54 -5.29 -6.03
CA THR A 509 -8.15 -5.65 -6.31
C THR A 509 -7.26 -4.42 -6.19
N ALA A 510 -6.13 -4.52 -5.49
CA ALA A 510 -5.07 -3.51 -5.49
C ALA A 510 -3.78 -4.08 -6.07
N LYS A 511 -3.13 -3.34 -6.98
CA LYS A 511 -1.87 -3.74 -7.64
C LYS A 511 -0.97 -2.52 -7.83
N HIS A 512 0.33 -2.71 -7.65
CA HIS A 512 1.33 -1.72 -8.06
C HIS A 512 1.70 -1.94 -9.54
N ARG A 513 1.57 -0.90 -10.37
CA ARG A 513 1.97 -0.93 -11.78
C ARG A 513 2.62 0.40 -12.18
N SER A 514 3.89 0.35 -12.59
CA SER A 514 4.60 1.49 -13.18
C SER A 514 4.57 2.77 -12.31
N GLY A 515 4.85 2.66 -11.00
CA GLY A 515 4.85 3.81 -10.08
C GLY A 515 3.45 4.37 -9.77
N ARG A 516 2.39 3.62 -10.09
CA ARG A 516 1.00 3.94 -9.76
C ARG A 516 0.31 2.76 -9.09
N ILE A 517 -0.64 3.08 -8.24
CA ILE A 517 -1.50 2.11 -7.55
C ILE A 517 -2.77 1.97 -8.36
N ILE A 518 -3.03 0.77 -8.83
CA ILE A 518 -4.24 0.44 -9.58
C ILE A 518 -5.19 -0.27 -8.62
N ILE A 519 -6.35 0.34 -8.40
CA ILE A 519 -7.42 -0.21 -7.57
C ILE A 519 -8.62 -0.49 -8.47
N GLU A 520 -8.99 -1.76 -8.58
CA GLU A 520 -10.08 -2.23 -9.43
C GLU A 520 -11.26 -2.69 -8.57
N LEU A 521 -12.44 -2.18 -8.86
CA LEU A 521 -13.70 -2.68 -8.32
C LEU A 521 -14.50 -3.31 -9.47
N ALA A 522 -14.70 -4.62 -9.42
CA ALA A 522 -15.47 -5.36 -10.41
C ALA A 522 -16.73 -6.00 -9.79
N ASP A 523 -17.84 -5.97 -10.53
CA ASP A 523 -19.06 -6.70 -10.20
C ASP A 523 -19.42 -7.67 -11.34
N ASP A 524 -20.12 -8.76 -11.03
CA ASP A 524 -20.66 -9.72 -12.01
C ASP A 524 -22.16 -9.51 -12.32
N GLY A 525 -22.62 -8.29 -12.12
CA GLY A 525 -24.02 -7.89 -12.20
C GLY A 525 -24.55 -7.71 -13.62
N ALA A 526 -25.58 -6.88 -13.75
CA ALA A 526 -26.25 -6.62 -15.02
C ALA A 526 -25.43 -5.72 -15.97
N GLY A 527 -24.37 -5.08 -15.47
CA GLY A 527 -23.64 -4.04 -16.19
C GLY A 527 -24.43 -2.73 -16.28
N ILE A 528 -23.84 -1.73 -16.93
CA ILE A 528 -24.43 -0.42 -17.13
C ILE A 528 -25.50 -0.49 -18.23
N ASN A 529 -26.70 0.00 -17.91
CA ASN A 529 -27.77 0.15 -18.90
C ASN A 529 -27.56 1.44 -19.70
N ARG A 530 -26.82 1.35 -20.80
CA ARG A 530 -26.49 2.46 -21.69
C ARG A 530 -27.71 3.18 -22.28
N GLU A 531 -28.79 2.45 -22.58
CA GLU A 531 -30.03 3.06 -23.06
C GLU A 531 -30.64 4.01 -22.03
N ARG A 532 -30.69 3.58 -20.76
CA ARG A 532 -31.15 4.42 -19.64
C ARG A 532 -30.23 5.59 -19.38
N VAL A 533 -28.92 5.38 -19.42
CA VAL A 533 -27.92 6.45 -19.24
C VAL A 533 -28.09 7.49 -20.34
N ARG A 534 -28.20 7.06 -21.61
CA ARG A 534 -28.42 7.94 -22.76
C ARG A 534 -29.73 8.70 -22.64
N GLN A 535 -30.83 8.03 -22.30
CA GLN A 535 -32.13 8.70 -22.14
C GLN A 535 -32.08 9.75 -21.04
N LYS A 536 -31.49 9.42 -19.89
CA LYS A 536 -31.36 10.37 -18.77
C LYS A 536 -30.43 11.53 -19.09
N ALA A 537 -29.40 11.31 -19.90
CA ALA A 537 -28.52 12.37 -20.38
C ALA A 537 -29.23 13.31 -21.36
N ILE A 538 -30.16 12.79 -22.19
CA ILE A 538 -31.03 13.61 -23.04
C ILE A 538 -32.01 14.41 -22.17
N ASP A 539 -32.66 13.76 -21.19
CA ASP A 539 -33.64 14.41 -20.31
C ASP A 539 -33.01 15.51 -19.44
N ASN A 540 -31.72 15.39 -19.11
CA ASN A 540 -30.93 16.36 -18.37
C ASN A 540 -30.22 17.40 -19.27
N ASP A 541 -30.55 17.47 -20.57
CA ASP A 541 -29.93 18.37 -21.56
C ASP A 541 -28.39 18.26 -21.66
N LEU A 542 -27.81 17.11 -21.31
CA LEU A 542 -26.36 16.86 -21.40
C LEU A 542 -25.92 16.49 -22.82
N ILE A 543 -26.78 15.78 -23.56
CA ILE A 543 -26.52 15.33 -24.93
C ILE A 543 -27.75 15.54 -25.81
N ALA A 544 -27.54 15.79 -27.10
CA ALA A 544 -28.64 15.84 -28.07
C ALA A 544 -29.19 14.44 -28.36
N ALA A 545 -30.49 14.33 -28.67
CA ALA A 545 -31.15 13.04 -28.93
C ALA A 545 -30.57 12.28 -30.15
N ASP A 546 -29.99 13.01 -31.10
CA ASP A 546 -29.33 12.52 -32.30
C ASP A 546 -27.81 12.34 -32.13
N ALA A 547 -27.26 12.60 -30.93
CA ALA A 547 -25.84 12.40 -30.66
C ALA A 547 -25.47 10.90 -30.80
N ASN A 548 -24.46 10.64 -31.62
CA ASN A 548 -23.90 9.32 -31.83
C ASN A 548 -22.62 9.18 -31.00
N LEU A 549 -22.77 8.56 -29.82
CA LEU A 549 -21.69 8.36 -28.86
C LEU A 549 -21.27 6.89 -28.86
N SER A 550 -19.98 6.66 -28.67
CA SER A 550 -19.43 5.35 -28.36
C SER A 550 -19.92 4.85 -27.01
N ASP A 551 -19.80 3.54 -26.80
CA ASP A 551 -20.13 2.88 -25.54
C ASP A 551 -19.39 3.48 -24.34
N GLU A 552 -18.10 3.78 -24.50
CA GLU A 552 -17.27 4.39 -23.46
C GLU A 552 -17.68 5.83 -23.14
N GLU A 553 -18.01 6.62 -24.16
CA GLU A 553 -18.52 7.98 -23.97
C GLU A 553 -19.86 7.98 -23.24
N ILE A 554 -20.74 7.00 -23.51
CA ILE A 554 -22.01 6.85 -22.78
C ILE A 554 -21.74 6.47 -21.32
N ASP A 555 -20.86 5.51 -21.06
CA ASP A 555 -20.54 5.06 -19.70
C ASP A 555 -19.92 6.23 -18.88
N ASN A 556 -19.11 7.08 -19.52
CA ASN A 556 -18.53 8.27 -18.88
C ASN A 556 -19.55 9.35 -18.49
N LEU A 557 -20.75 9.37 -19.09
CA LEU A 557 -21.81 10.32 -18.70
C LEU A 557 -22.26 10.13 -17.25
N ILE A 558 -22.03 8.95 -16.67
CA ILE A 558 -22.34 8.65 -15.27
C ILE A 558 -21.63 9.58 -14.29
N PHE A 559 -20.46 10.10 -14.67
CA PHE A 559 -19.68 11.00 -13.82
C PHE A 559 -20.12 12.48 -13.91
N HIS A 560 -21.12 12.83 -14.72
CA HIS A 560 -21.59 14.22 -14.78
C HIS A 560 -22.27 14.66 -13.48
N ALA A 561 -22.06 15.92 -13.10
CA ALA A 561 -22.68 16.50 -11.92
C ALA A 561 -24.21 16.42 -12.00
N GLY A 562 -24.87 15.97 -10.93
CA GLY A 562 -26.31 15.77 -10.88
C GLY A 562 -26.81 14.55 -11.66
N PHE A 563 -25.92 13.74 -12.24
CA PHE A 563 -26.26 12.49 -12.91
C PHE A 563 -26.45 11.37 -11.87
N SER A 564 -27.68 11.19 -11.40
CA SER A 564 -28.08 10.01 -10.63
C SER A 564 -29.11 9.24 -11.43
N THR A 565 -28.98 7.93 -11.58
CA THR A 565 -29.98 7.10 -12.29
C THR A 565 -31.24 6.82 -11.46
N ALA A 566 -31.24 7.12 -10.16
CA ALA A 566 -32.37 6.90 -9.27
C ALA A 566 -33.53 7.88 -9.51
N GLU A 567 -34.78 7.39 -9.49
CA GLU A 567 -36.02 8.19 -9.58
C GLU A 567 -36.50 8.70 -8.20
N LYS A 568 -35.98 8.12 -7.11
CA LYS A 568 -36.25 8.54 -5.72
C LYS A 568 -34.94 8.68 -4.95
N VAL A 569 -34.83 9.72 -4.13
CA VAL A 569 -33.77 9.84 -3.13
C VAL A 569 -34.02 8.75 -2.08
N SER A 570 -33.14 7.74 -2.04
CA SER A 570 -33.16 6.70 -1.01
C SER A 570 -32.68 7.30 0.32
N ASP A 571 -33.36 7.00 1.42
CA ASP A 571 -32.96 7.39 2.79
C ASP A 571 -31.55 6.86 3.17
N LEU A 572 -31.03 5.88 2.41
CA LEU A 572 -29.67 5.36 2.55
C LEU A 572 -28.61 6.37 2.03
N SER A 573 -29.00 7.34 1.19
CA SER A 573 -28.13 8.33 0.55
C SER A 573 -28.22 9.68 1.26
N GLY A 574 -27.89 9.70 2.56
CA GLY A 574 -28.00 10.88 3.44
C GLY A 574 -27.19 12.13 3.05
N ARG A 575 -26.57 12.19 1.87
CA ARG A 575 -25.90 13.39 1.33
C ARG A 575 -26.05 13.62 -0.19
N GLY A 576 -26.85 12.83 -0.93
CA GLY A 576 -27.04 13.07 -2.37
C GLY A 576 -25.73 12.99 -3.18
N VAL A 577 -24.83 12.09 -2.79
CA VAL A 577 -23.50 11.93 -3.39
C VAL A 577 -23.65 11.13 -4.69
N GLY A 578 -23.32 11.72 -5.82
CA GLY A 578 -23.29 11.05 -7.12
C GLY A 578 -21.90 10.49 -7.46
N MET A 579 -21.79 9.81 -8.60
CA MET A 579 -20.50 9.33 -9.11
C MET A 579 -19.56 10.49 -9.49
N ASP A 580 -20.09 11.70 -9.66
CA ASP A 580 -19.34 12.94 -9.80
C ASP A 580 -18.47 13.25 -8.57
N VAL A 581 -18.97 12.99 -7.35
CA VAL A 581 -18.20 13.19 -6.11
C VAL A 581 -17.06 12.18 -6.01
N VAL A 582 -17.31 10.91 -6.38
CA VAL A 582 -16.26 9.88 -6.44
C VAL A 582 -15.16 10.31 -7.39
N LYS A 583 -15.52 10.76 -8.59
CA LYS A 583 -14.54 11.24 -9.58
C LYS A 583 -13.73 12.43 -9.07
N ARG A 584 -14.38 13.45 -8.51
CA ARG A 584 -13.68 14.61 -7.92
C ARG A 584 -12.73 14.20 -6.79
N SER A 585 -13.15 13.28 -5.93
CA SER A 585 -12.31 12.78 -4.84
C SER A 585 -11.06 12.05 -5.35
N ILE A 586 -11.19 11.24 -6.40
CA ILE A 586 -10.05 10.55 -7.04
C ILE A 586 -9.14 11.55 -7.77
N GLN A 587 -9.71 12.55 -8.45
CA GLN A 587 -8.93 13.62 -9.11
C GLN A 587 -8.17 14.48 -8.10
N ALA A 588 -8.76 14.79 -6.95
CA ALA A 588 -8.11 15.53 -5.86
C ALA A 588 -6.90 14.77 -5.27
N LEU A 589 -6.82 13.46 -5.47
CA LEU A 589 -5.67 12.62 -5.14
C LEU A 589 -4.62 12.56 -6.26
N GLY A 590 -4.78 13.32 -7.35
CA GLY A 590 -3.94 13.19 -8.56
C GLY A 590 -4.22 11.90 -9.36
N GLY A 591 -5.33 11.25 -9.05
CA GLY A 591 -5.74 9.98 -9.62
C GLY A 591 -6.59 10.11 -10.88
N ARG A 592 -6.86 8.97 -11.50
CA ARG A 592 -7.80 8.82 -12.62
C ARG A 592 -8.77 7.68 -12.33
N ILE A 593 -9.97 7.76 -12.88
CA ILE A 593 -10.96 6.67 -12.81
C ILE A 593 -11.48 6.38 -14.22
N ASN A 594 -11.56 5.09 -14.56
CA ASN A 594 -12.12 4.61 -15.82
C ASN A 594 -13.18 3.54 -15.58
N ILE A 595 -14.11 3.38 -16.52
CA ILE A 595 -15.19 2.39 -16.45
C ILE A 595 -15.09 1.48 -17.66
N SER A 596 -15.19 0.17 -17.43
CA SER A 596 -15.44 -0.82 -18.48
C SER A 596 -16.65 -1.65 -18.10
N SER A 597 -17.70 -1.64 -18.91
CA SER A 597 -18.91 -2.41 -18.62
C SER A 597 -19.40 -3.20 -19.83
N LYS A 598 -19.92 -4.39 -19.55
CA LYS A 598 -20.53 -5.26 -20.56
C LYS A 598 -21.93 -5.66 -20.08
N PRO A 599 -22.99 -5.34 -20.83
CA PRO A 599 -24.35 -5.73 -20.46
C PRO A 599 -24.46 -7.23 -20.17
N GLY A 600 -24.99 -7.57 -19.00
CA GLY A 600 -25.15 -8.93 -18.50
C GLY A 600 -23.88 -9.59 -17.93
N GLN A 601 -22.70 -8.97 -18.05
CA GLN A 601 -21.42 -9.50 -17.51
C GLN A 601 -20.88 -8.66 -16.34
N GLY A 602 -21.49 -7.52 -16.05
CA GLY A 602 -21.12 -6.64 -14.94
C GLY A 602 -20.28 -5.44 -15.39
N SER A 603 -19.68 -4.75 -14.41
CA SER A 603 -18.87 -3.56 -14.64
C SER A 603 -17.56 -3.62 -13.87
N VAL A 604 -16.54 -2.94 -14.38
CA VAL A 604 -15.23 -2.78 -13.77
C VAL A 604 -14.89 -1.30 -13.71
N PHE A 605 -14.66 -0.81 -12.51
CA PHE A 605 -14.15 0.54 -12.25
C PHE A 605 -12.67 0.43 -11.92
N THR A 606 -11.82 1.10 -12.70
CA THR A 606 -10.37 1.10 -12.52
C THR A 606 -9.92 2.48 -12.06
N MET A 607 -9.42 2.58 -10.84
CA MET A 607 -8.81 3.79 -10.30
C MET A 607 -7.29 3.68 -10.39
N SER A 608 -6.63 4.73 -10.85
CA SER A 608 -5.17 4.81 -10.94
C SER A 608 -4.67 5.99 -10.13
N LEU A 609 -4.07 5.71 -8.98
CA LEU A 609 -3.59 6.70 -8.01
C LEU A 609 -2.05 6.80 -8.07
N PRO A 610 -1.46 7.99 -7.89
CA PRO A 610 -0.01 8.11 -7.74
C PRO A 610 0.47 7.48 -6.42
N LEU A 611 1.72 7.02 -6.39
CA LEU A 611 2.33 6.37 -5.22
C LEU A 611 2.69 7.35 -4.09
N THR A 612 2.90 8.63 -4.41
CA THR A 612 3.53 9.62 -3.51
C THR A 612 2.69 10.90 -3.35
N LEU A 613 3.06 11.74 -2.37
CA LEU A 613 2.54 13.11 -2.30
C LEU A 613 2.79 13.84 -3.62
N ALA A 614 1.79 14.63 -3.99
CA ALA A 614 1.44 15.09 -5.32
C ALA A 614 2.60 15.72 -6.13
N VAL A 615 3.46 14.88 -6.72
CA VAL A 615 4.39 15.29 -7.77
C VAL A 615 3.75 14.99 -9.13
N LEU A 616 3.82 15.94 -10.06
CA LEU A 616 3.19 15.87 -11.37
C LEU A 616 4.19 16.15 -12.47
N ASP A 617 4.25 15.28 -13.48
CA ASP A 617 4.97 15.56 -14.71
C ASP A 617 4.18 16.57 -15.54
N GLY A 618 4.77 17.73 -15.77
CA GLY A 618 4.14 18.87 -16.39
C GLY A 618 4.96 19.49 -17.51
N MET A 619 4.27 19.95 -18.55
CA MET A 619 4.85 20.72 -19.64
C MET A 619 4.75 22.18 -19.22
N VAL A 620 5.91 22.79 -18.98
CA VAL A 620 6.00 24.21 -18.62
C VAL A 620 5.85 25.03 -19.89
N VAL A 621 4.84 25.90 -19.91
CA VAL A 621 4.45 26.69 -21.06
C VAL A 621 4.29 28.15 -20.69
N THR A 622 4.50 29.03 -21.67
CA THR A 622 4.29 30.47 -21.53
C THR A 622 2.99 30.85 -22.21
N VAL A 623 2.14 31.61 -21.52
CA VAL A 623 0.86 32.13 -22.04
C VAL A 623 0.67 33.56 -21.55
N ALA A 624 0.64 34.53 -22.46
CA ALA A 624 0.49 35.96 -22.17
C ALA A 624 1.44 36.44 -21.05
N SER A 625 2.73 36.09 -21.18
CA SER A 625 3.79 36.36 -20.19
C SER A 625 3.60 35.69 -18.82
N GLN A 626 2.64 34.78 -18.66
CA GLN A 626 2.47 33.93 -17.49
C GLN A 626 3.09 32.56 -17.72
N THR A 627 3.67 31.97 -16.67
CA THR A 627 4.17 30.60 -16.71
C THR A 627 3.11 29.65 -16.16
N LEU A 628 2.72 28.68 -16.97
CA LEU A 628 1.73 27.66 -16.64
C LEU A 628 2.34 26.26 -16.79
N VAL A 629 1.76 25.29 -16.10
CA VAL A 629 2.12 23.89 -16.21
C VAL A 629 0.93 23.11 -16.74
N VAL A 630 1.07 22.44 -17.87
CA VAL A 630 0.05 21.56 -18.44
C VAL A 630 0.43 20.11 -18.11
N PRO A 631 -0.42 19.32 -17.44
CA PRO A 631 -0.11 17.92 -17.14
C PRO A 631 0.29 17.14 -18.40
N LEU A 632 1.46 16.50 -18.40
CA LEU A 632 1.93 15.69 -19.55
C LEU A 632 0.92 14.61 -19.92
N THR A 633 0.27 14.06 -18.90
CA THR A 633 -0.69 12.97 -19.03
C THR A 633 -1.96 13.36 -19.80
N ALA A 634 -2.21 14.66 -20.02
CA ALA A 634 -3.30 15.16 -20.86
C ALA A 634 -2.84 15.52 -22.29
N ILE A 635 -1.53 15.58 -22.55
CA ILE A 635 -0.95 15.97 -23.84
C ILE A 635 -0.72 14.72 -24.68
N VAL A 636 -1.34 14.69 -25.86
CA VAL A 636 -1.17 13.63 -26.87
C VAL A 636 0.05 13.92 -27.74
N GLU A 637 0.14 15.12 -28.30
CA GLU A 637 1.28 15.58 -29.09
C GLU A 637 1.39 17.10 -29.09
N THR A 638 2.54 17.63 -29.47
CA THR A 638 2.77 19.07 -29.64
C THR A 638 3.05 19.37 -31.11
N LEU A 639 2.51 20.48 -31.63
CA LEU A 639 2.73 20.90 -33.00
C LEU A 639 2.77 22.43 -33.13
N GLN A 640 3.52 22.90 -34.12
CA GLN A 640 3.53 24.30 -34.51
C GLN A 640 2.47 24.52 -35.61
N PRO A 641 1.47 25.41 -35.42
CA PRO A 641 0.44 25.64 -36.42
C PRO A 641 0.97 26.36 -37.66
N ASP A 642 0.65 25.82 -38.84
CA ASP A 642 0.86 26.50 -40.12
C ASP A 642 -0.38 27.32 -40.50
N ALA A 643 -0.18 28.46 -41.18
CA ALA A 643 -1.29 29.28 -41.68
C ALA A 643 -2.31 28.50 -42.52
N ALA A 644 -1.85 27.48 -43.25
CA ALA A 644 -2.67 26.65 -44.13
C ALA A 644 -3.50 25.59 -43.37
N SER A 645 -3.10 25.19 -42.16
CA SER A 645 -3.84 24.21 -41.35
C SER A 645 -4.85 24.85 -40.41
N ILE A 646 -4.89 26.19 -40.34
CA ILE A 646 -5.82 26.94 -39.50
C ILE A 646 -7.05 27.34 -40.33
N HIS A 647 -8.21 26.93 -39.85
CA HIS A 647 -9.49 27.22 -40.47
C HIS A 647 -10.37 28.02 -39.51
N SER A 648 -11.10 29.00 -40.00
CA SER A 648 -12.09 29.72 -39.20
C SER A 648 -13.44 29.03 -39.30
N PHE A 649 -14.13 28.89 -38.16
CA PHE A 649 -15.48 28.34 -38.09
C PHE A 649 -16.37 29.33 -37.34
N GLY A 650 -17.33 29.94 -38.04
CA GLY A 650 -18.15 31.01 -37.48
C GLY A 650 -17.36 32.29 -37.18
N ALA A 651 -17.87 33.12 -36.27
CA ALA A 651 -17.33 34.45 -35.98
C ALA A 651 -16.15 34.46 -34.98
N THR A 652 -16.02 33.42 -34.15
CA THR A 652 -15.11 33.44 -32.98
C THR A 652 -14.26 32.19 -32.81
N GLN A 653 -14.59 31.08 -33.49
CA GLN A 653 -13.88 29.82 -33.32
C GLN A 653 -12.86 29.58 -34.44
N ARG A 654 -11.74 28.98 -34.07
CA ARG A 654 -10.70 28.51 -34.99
C ARG A 654 -10.56 27.01 -34.82
N LEU A 655 -10.30 26.34 -35.93
CA LEU A 655 -10.01 24.92 -36.03
C LEU A 655 -8.60 24.75 -36.57
N ILE A 656 -7.93 23.67 -36.17
CA ILE A 656 -6.65 23.25 -36.73
C ILE A 656 -6.82 21.86 -37.37
N SER A 657 -6.32 21.70 -38.58
CA SER A 657 -6.31 20.41 -39.29
C SER A 657 -5.08 19.60 -38.90
N ILE A 658 -5.27 18.44 -38.28
CA ILE A 658 -4.23 17.51 -37.84
C ILE A 658 -4.56 16.12 -38.40
N ARG A 659 -3.67 15.55 -39.23
CA ARG A 659 -3.81 14.20 -39.81
C ARG A 659 -5.20 13.92 -40.42
N ASN A 660 -5.74 14.88 -41.17
CA ASN A 660 -7.07 14.87 -41.80
C ASN A 660 -8.28 14.93 -40.84
N SER A 661 -8.08 15.33 -39.58
CA SER A 661 -9.14 15.66 -38.62
C SER A 661 -9.09 17.14 -38.25
N PHE A 662 -10.26 17.76 -38.01
CA PHE A 662 -10.34 19.15 -37.57
C PHE A 662 -10.55 19.20 -36.05
N CYS A 663 -9.58 19.75 -35.33
CA CYS A 663 -9.63 19.93 -33.89
C CYS A 663 -9.91 21.41 -33.54
N PRO A 664 -10.79 21.70 -32.56
CA PRO A 664 -10.95 23.07 -32.06
C PRO A 664 -9.65 23.62 -31.47
N LEU A 665 -9.30 24.84 -31.87
CA LEU A 665 -8.11 25.55 -31.41
C LEU A 665 -8.49 26.58 -30.34
N VAL A 666 -8.13 26.26 -29.11
CA VAL A 666 -8.51 27.00 -27.90
C VAL A 666 -7.35 27.87 -27.44
N ASP A 667 -7.55 29.19 -27.43
CA ASP A 667 -6.56 30.13 -26.90
C ASP A 667 -6.60 30.14 -25.37
N VAL A 668 -5.62 29.50 -24.72
CA VAL A 668 -5.55 29.37 -23.26
C VAL A 668 -5.50 30.75 -22.59
N GLY A 669 -4.73 31.69 -23.13
CA GLY A 669 -4.59 33.02 -22.56
C GLY A 669 -5.88 33.82 -22.61
N ARG A 670 -6.72 33.58 -23.62
CA ARG A 670 -8.05 34.19 -23.70
C ARG A 670 -9.05 33.53 -22.75
N ILE A 671 -9.04 32.21 -22.63
CA ILE A 671 -9.95 31.48 -21.72
C ILE A 671 -9.69 31.83 -20.26
N LEU A 672 -8.41 31.94 -19.87
CA LEU A 672 -8.02 32.34 -18.51
C LEU A 672 -8.03 33.86 -18.28
N ASN A 673 -8.51 34.66 -19.24
CA ASN A 673 -8.53 36.13 -19.19
C ASN A 673 -7.16 36.80 -18.99
N PHE A 674 -6.05 36.15 -19.37
CA PHE A 674 -4.71 36.77 -19.38
C PHE A 674 -4.52 37.70 -20.57
N ARG A 675 -5.29 37.53 -21.65
CA ARG A 675 -5.33 38.47 -22.79
C ARG A 675 -6.75 38.65 -23.32
N ALA A 676 -7.06 39.88 -23.75
CA ALA A 676 -8.36 40.24 -24.32
C ALA A 676 -8.47 39.89 -25.82
N THR A 677 -7.35 39.95 -26.55
CA THR A 677 -7.29 39.67 -27.98
C THR A 677 -6.82 38.25 -28.24
N GLN A 678 -7.41 37.59 -29.23
CA GLN A 678 -6.99 36.25 -29.65
C GLN A 678 -5.58 36.31 -30.27
N ALA A 679 -4.69 35.42 -29.84
CA ALA A 679 -3.33 35.37 -30.38
C ALA A 679 -3.27 34.91 -31.85
N ASN A 680 -2.16 35.24 -32.49
CA ASN A 680 -1.82 34.69 -33.81
C ASN A 680 -1.40 33.22 -33.64
N PRO A 681 -2.10 32.25 -34.25
CA PRO A 681 -1.79 30.84 -34.01
C PRO A 681 -0.44 30.40 -34.58
N VAL A 682 0.03 31.07 -35.62
CA VAL A 682 1.28 30.73 -36.32
C VAL A 682 2.52 31.13 -35.50
N GLU A 683 2.35 32.07 -34.57
CA GLU A 683 3.42 32.54 -33.67
C GLU A 683 3.51 31.72 -32.38
N GLY A 684 2.54 30.83 -32.14
CA GLY A 684 2.46 30.02 -30.93
C GLY A 684 2.69 28.53 -31.18
N VAL A 685 2.39 27.74 -30.16
CA VAL A 685 2.45 26.28 -30.19
C VAL A 685 1.07 25.73 -29.81
N ALA A 686 0.64 24.69 -30.52
CA ALA A 686 -0.59 23.96 -30.21
C ALA A 686 -0.25 22.65 -29.50
N LEU A 687 -0.80 22.47 -28.31
CA LEU A 687 -0.77 21.21 -27.56
C LEU A 687 -2.05 20.44 -27.88
N LEU A 688 -1.94 19.32 -28.60
CA LEU A 688 -3.07 18.43 -28.77
C LEU A 688 -3.32 17.73 -27.43
N VAL A 689 -4.48 17.99 -26.84
CA VAL A 689 -4.90 17.38 -25.58
C VAL A 689 -6.13 16.53 -25.80
N GLU A 690 -6.24 15.49 -25.01
CA GLU A 690 -7.43 14.65 -24.92
C GLU A 690 -8.17 15.00 -23.64
N SER A 691 -9.41 15.46 -23.79
CA SER A 691 -10.31 15.68 -22.66
C SER A 691 -11.02 14.38 -22.31
N GLU A 692 -11.37 14.20 -21.04
CA GLU A 692 -12.03 12.98 -20.54
C GLU A 692 -13.33 12.62 -21.27
N GLY A 693 -13.95 13.57 -21.98
CA GLY A 693 -15.13 13.32 -22.85
C GLY A 693 -14.80 12.83 -24.26
N GLY A 694 -13.63 12.22 -24.50
CA GLY A 694 -13.23 11.63 -25.79
C GLY A 694 -12.88 12.62 -26.91
N GLY A 695 -12.96 13.93 -26.64
CA GLY A 695 -12.77 14.98 -27.64
C GLY A 695 -11.34 15.54 -27.64
N GLN A 696 -10.62 15.35 -28.75
CA GLN A 696 -9.33 15.99 -28.98
C GLN A 696 -9.48 17.49 -29.24
N ARG A 697 -8.64 18.29 -28.59
CA ARG A 697 -8.61 19.75 -28.73
C ARG A 697 -7.18 20.24 -28.77
N ALA A 698 -6.95 21.33 -29.48
CA ALA A 698 -5.64 21.97 -29.51
C ALA A 698 -5.64 23.16 -28.54
N LEU A 699 -4.89 23.07 -27.45
CA LEU A 699 -4.62 24.21 -26.56
C LEU A 699 -3.50 25.04 -27.15
N MET A 700 -3.78 26.31 -27.43
CA MET A 700 -2.79 27.24 -27.94
C MET A 700 -2.10 27.98 -26.82
N VAL A 701 -0.78 27.86 -26.81
CA VAL A 701 0.15 28.53 -25.90
C VAL A 701 1.16 29.34 -26.72
N ASP A 702 1.87 30.26 -26.08
CA ASP A 702 2.81 31.13 -26.80
C ASP A 702 4.15 30.43 -27.02
N ALA A 703 4.63 29.69 -26.02
CA ALA A 703 5.87 28.93 -26.12
C ALA A 703 5.88 27.74 -25.14
N ILE A 704 6.65 26.71 -25.48
CA ILE A 704 7.00 25.61 -24.57
C ILE A 704 8.38 25.90 -24.00
N GLN A 705 8.50 25.90 -22.67
CA GLN A 705 9.79 26.02 -21.98
C GLN A 705 10.46 24.66 -21.81
N GLY A 706 9.69 23.59 -21.57
CA GLY A 706 10.18 22.22 -21.44
C GLY A 706 9.30 21.34 -20.57
N GLN A 707 9.71 20.08 -20.40
CA GLN A 707 9.07 19.13 -19.48
C GLN A 707 9.76 19.17 -18.12
N ARG A 708 9.00 19.23 -17.04
CA ARG A 708 9.52 19.23 -15.67
C ARG A 708 8.60 18.46 -14.74
N GLN A 709 9.22 17.75 -13.81
CA GLN A 709 8.53 17.16 -12.67
C GLN A 709 8.32 18.27 -11.63
N VAL A 710 7.06 18.55 -11.26
CA VAL A 710 6.70 19.67 -10.38
C VAL A 710 5.96 19.19 -9.14
N VAL A 711 6.27 19.78 -7.99
CA VAL A 711 5.59 19.48 -6.72
C VAL A 711 4.30 20.29 -6.65
N ILE A 712 3.15 19.62 -6.56
CA ILE A 712 1.85 20.25 -6.44
C ILE A 712 1.69 20.83 -5.04
N LYS A 713 1.39 22.11 -4.96
CA LYS A 713 0.94 22.80 -3.75
C LYS A 713 -0.52 23.19 -3.91
N SER A 714 -1.33 22.85 -2.89
CA SER A 714 -2.75 23.24 -2.88
C SER A 714 -2.88 24.76 -2.77
N LEU A 715 -3.75 25.33 -3.62
CA LEU A 715 -4.13 26.74 -3.57
C LEU A 715 -5.16 27.03 -2.46
N GLU A 716 -5.88 26.00 -2.00
CA GLU A 716 -7.13 26.15 -1.22
C GLU A 716 -6.93 26.59 0.23
N ALA A 717 -5.73 26.45 0.78
CA ALA A 717 -5.44 26.94 2.14
C ALA A 717 -5.47 28.47 2.23
N ASN A 718 -5.20 29.17 1.11
CA ASN A 718 -5.03 30.63 1.08
C ASN A 718 -5.94 31.32 0.05
N TYR A 719 -6.45 30.58 -0.94
CA TYR A 719 -7.22 31.11 -2.06
C TYR A 719 -8.51 30.30 -2.27
N THR A 720 -9.55 30.94 -2.79
CA THR A 720 -10.74 30.24 -3.27
C THR A 720 -10.44 29.50 -4.56
N HIS A 721 -11.19 28.43 -4.86
CA HIS A 721 -11.08 27.69 -6.13
C HIS A 721 -11.07 28.66 -7.33
N VAL A 722 -10.05 28.55 -8.19
CA VAL A 722 -9.87 29.40 -9.38
C VAL A 722 -10.25 28.58 -10.61
N PRO A 723 -11.36 28.90 -11.29
CA PRO A 723 -11.80 28.15 -12.47
C PRO A 723 -10.71 28.07 -13.55
N GLY A 724 -10.43 26.87 -14.05
CA GLY A 724 -9.38 26.61 -15.05
C GLY A 724 -7.99 26.32 -14.48
N ILE A 725 -7.81 26.41 -13.16
CA ILE A 725 -6.54 26.11 -12.47
C ILE A 725 -6.78 24.98 -11.46
N ALA A 726 -6.03 23.89 -11.60
CA ALA A 726 -6.11 22.74 -10.70
C ALA A 726 -5.33 22.98 -9.40
N ALA A 727 -4.12 23.54 -9.50
CA ALA A 727 -3.23 23.77 -8.35
C ALA A 727 -2.10 24.76 -8.71
N ALA A 728 -1.13 24.94 -7.82
CA ALA A 728 0.08 25.71 -8.08
C ALA A 728 1.34 24.90 -7.80
N THR A 729 2.47 25.37 -8.32
CA THR A 729 3.80 24.81 -8.05
C THR A 729 4.85 25.92 -8.00
N ILE A 730 6.04 25.60 -7.49
CA ILE A 730 7.20 26.48 -7.46
C ILE A 730 8.23 25.88 -8.42
N LEU A 731 8.63 26.65 -9.42
CA LEU A 731 9.64 26.25 -10.40
C LEU A 731 11.06 26.46 -9.83
N GLY A 732 12.06 25.85 -10.47
CA GLY A 732 13.47 26.00 -10.10
C GLY A 732 13.98 27.45 -10.12
N ASP A 733 13.33 28.39 -10.80
CA ASP A 733 13.71 29.80 -10.71
C ASP A 733 13.04 30.54 -9.52
N GLY A 734 12.35 29.79 -8.64
CA GLY A 734 11.60 30.32 -7.51
C GLY A 734 10.26 30.95 -7.90
N ARG A 735 9.90 30.99 -9.18
CA ARG A 735 8.62 31.55 -9.63
C ARG A 735 7.49 30.57 -9.36
N VAL A 736 6.33 31.11 -8.99
CA VAL A 736 5.10 30.34 -8.89
C VAL A 736 4.53 30.13 -10.29
N ALA A 737 4.23 28.88 -10.62
CA ALA A 737 3.50 28.51 -11.83
C ALA A 737 2.16 27.86 -11.48
N LEU A 738 1.14 28.13 -12.27
CA LEU A 738 -0.19 27.55 -12.07
C LEU A 738 -0.35 26.28 -12.91
N ILE A 739 -0.91 25.24 -12.32
CA ILE A 739 -1.19 23.97 -12.99
C ILE A 739 -2.57 24.05 -13.63
N LEU A 740 -2.61 23.85 -14.95
CA LEU A 740 -3.81 24.01 -15.76
C LEU A 740 -4.78 22.85 -15.53
N ASP A 741 -6.06 23.17 -15.28
CA ASP A 741 -7.15 22.21 -15.41
C ASP A 741 -7.57 22.16 -16.89
N VAL A 742 -7.06 21.16 -17.60
CA VAL A 742 -7.28 21.02 -19.05
C VAL A 742 -8.77 20.86 -19.36
N ASP A 743 -9.51 20.07 -18.57
CA ASP A 743 -10.92 19.81 -18.80
C ASP A 743 -11.77 21.05 -18.55
N ALA A 744 -11.48 21.83 -17.51
CA ALA A 744 -12.17 23.09 -17.24
C ALA A 744 -11.94 24.13 -18.35
N VAL A 745 -10.70 24.28 -18.83
CA VAL A 745 -10.36 25.19 -19.94
C VAL A 745 -11.07 24.77 -21.23
N VAL A 746 -11.08 23.47 -21.50
CA VAL A 746 -11.76 22.86 -22.61
C VAL A 746 -13.28 23.06 -22.52
N ALA A 747 -13.88 22.87 -21.36
CA ALA A 747 -15.31 23.09 -21.12
C ALA A 747 -15.68 24.56 -21.36
N ALA A 748 -14.86 25.49 -20.88
CA ALA A 748 -15.06 26.92 -21.08
C ALA A 748 -15.08 27.32 -22.55
N SER A 749 -14.27 26.67 -23.39
CA SER A 749 -14.24 26.91 -24.84
C SER A 749 -15.55 26.56 -25.55
N ARG A 750 -16.40 25.70 -24.97
CA ARG A 750 -17.73 25.33 -25.49
C ARG A 750 -18.83 26.35 -25.19
N GLY A 751 -18.52 27.48 -24.55
CA GLY A 751 -19.50 28.49 -24.16
C GLY A 751 -20.15 28.25 -22.80
N GLN A 752 -19.66 27.27 -22.03
CA GLN A 752 -19.95 27.19 -20.60
C GLN A 752 -19.09 28.24 -19.88
N PRO A 753 -19.67 29.17 -19.11
CA PRO A 753 -18.87 30.13 -18.36
C PRO A 753 -18.02 29.38 -17.32
N LEU A 754 -16.78 29.82 -17.12
CA LEU A 754 -15.98 29.50 -15.94
C LEU A 754 -16.71 30.06 -14.70
N ARG A 755 -17.71 29.34 -14.19
CA ARG A 755 -18.49 29.80 -13.02
C ARG A 755 -17.66 29.57 -11.76
N LEU A 756 -17.64 30.55 -10.86
CA LEU A 756 -17.54 30.24 -9.44
C LEU A 756 -18.75 29.37 -9.12
N GLU A 757 -18.55 28.12 -8.72
CA GLU A 757 -19.57 27.46 -7.91
C GLU A 757 -19.69 28.29 -6.63
N SER A 758 -20.68 29.18 -6.61
CA SER A 758 -21.11 29.83 -5.39
C SER A 758 -21.53 28.73 -4.44
N ALA A 759 -20.63 28.41 -3.50
CA ALA A 759 -20.99 27.78 -2.25
C ALA A 759 -22.25 28.48 -1.75
N LEU A 760 -23.32 27.71 -1.56
CA LEU A 760 -24.51 28.15 -0.85
C LEU A 760 -24.06 28.74 0.49
N SER A 761 -23.96 30.07 0.58
CA SER A 761 -23.89 30.78 1.85
C SER A 761 -25.27 30.72 2.48
N ALA A 762 -25.62 29.56 3.03
CA ALA A 762 -26.61 29.47 4.07
C ALA A 762 -25.96 29.88 5.40
N VAL A 763 -25.62 31.18 5.54
CA VAL A 763 -25.55 31.89 6.83
C VAL A 763 -25.82 33.37 6.54
N GLY A 764 -27.07 33.78 6.74
CA GLY A 764 -27.54 35.18 6.62
C GLY A 764 -28.81 35.33 5.82
#